data_AF-A0A937YXL0-F1
#
_entry.id   AF-A0A937YXL0-F1
#
_cell.length_a   1.000
_cell.length_b   1.000
_cell.length_c   1.000
_cell.angle_alpha   90.00
_cell.angle_beta   90.00
_cell.angle_gamma   90.00
#
_symmetry.space_group_name_H-M   'P 1'
#
loop_
_entity.id
_entity.type
_entity.pdbx_description
1 polymer ?
#
loop_
_entity_poly.entity_id
_entity_poly.type
_entity_poly.pdbx_seq_one_letter_code
_entity_poly.pdbx_strand_id
1 'polypeptide(L)'
;MLARALPLVAILTCPSWAENIYLDPGFEASGEPGVARTGEKAGCLRVAAESHWVALGGSIEVEPFATYRVTVWAKGRAARGTIIAPYCYEWNNFEWSFSAQTPLKPADDWTQSSATFISPYDRMIVHPVALLDCAEAEAWVDDVVVERIASAEETMQGLTAKATPNGYELELIARYLVSQGKPAEAAALIGRGPERTSADIACLVAQNTPDMEARKPYIVHMVRHGALSLNDGLKRFDEVTQGMTGEDRLHVCVQAALADPQSVVAVRGLRAIAERALPGPGSPMTLADSEAYLSQLALSLAALLEKIPADSPARPEVVAVSETVTQKQDELDARRARLGSCTIRIGGKALAPETHAIAIPDEPTLQEQHAAKDLRHHLELVTGRAFDVVLESEIGDRTPIIVGLCALLEGYAFPVVPVDLGLEGIYIGTRGPVLALVGNQRGVLYATYTFLEEYVGCRWFTADCSTWPTQGVIRIPQLNRTYIPPLEYRTTDYPNSRDPDWAVRNRNNGTLPPIDEARGGHITYQGFVHTFNALVPPEEHFGRHPEWFSEIDGKRIKDYTQLCLTNAELLVFVKGRVRQWIAQNPSATIISVSQNDWHNPCHCATCAKLAEEEGSEAGPLIHFVNAIADDVREDYPHIIIDTLAYQYTRKPPRHVKPRPNVAVRLCSIECCFIHPLATDPDAASFVADIVGWSKICNRLHIWDYVINYAHTIMPFPNLYVLKPNINFFIDHGVTGIYEEACYYTKGAELAELRTYIMAKTLWDPKYDTDKAIDEFCAAYYGDAAPMIREYINTVHRSAQSIPDMHVRIYSPPGIGYLTPEVLATADSLFDRAERAVRDDPVLLHRVEVARLPVMYSQIALGKGSTYQEQGDRLVTTSSAAIPRLARDFGRIARAEGLTMVREGGPLAGLDAWLESLPQAASGVEILRLSNDALELAILPDMGGRIWRMRLKPSGPDLLKVYGEEGAWDPLTGGYEEYSEEEYRSAGWAEAYSVADRADRSIRLECKLKNGFTLARTIELEADAPIVQITSTLTNATNAAKAAAFRIHPAFQVETTQQAVVRMKRADGQWTERSLANAEDPAAELNVWLRDADLPAGEWSLTDERAGVMLTQTFDPAQVSHALLNWSGKDGRVNLELYSKQAQLGAGESLTLQQTYRVKG
;
A
#
# COMPACT_ATOMS: atom_id res chain seq x y z
N MET A 1 32.62 34.82 65.47
CA MET A 1 33.46 33.69 65.95
C MET A 1 32.87 32.40 65.40
N LEU A 2 33.74 31.55 64.86
CA LEU A 2 33.43 30.26 64.22
C LEU A 2 32.54 29.35 65.09
N ALA A 3 31.65 28.56 64.47
CA ALA A 3 31.89 27.12 64.25
C ALA A 3 30.62 26.32 63.87
N ARG A 4 30.77 25.56 62.79
CA ARG A 4 30.35 24.16 62.53
C ARG A 4 28.92 23.84 62.04
N ALA A 5 28.97 23.21 60.86
CA ALA A 5 27.95 22.53 60.10
C ALA A 5 27.61 21.13 60.64
N LEU A 6 26.37 20.70 60.37
CA LEU A 6 25.97 19.36 59.93
C LEU A 6 24.56 19.49 59.33
N PRO A 7 24.29 18.97 58.11
CA PRO A 7 23.01 19.17 57.44
C PRO A 7 21.99 18.11 57.89
N LEU A 8 20.77 18.55 58.18
CA LEU A 8 19.61 17.67 58.28
C LEU A 8 19.27 17.16 56.88
N VAL A 9 19.32 15.84 56.72
CA VAL A 9 18.74 15.13 55.58
C VAL A 9 17.23 15.31 55.63
N ALA A 10 16.71 16.21 54.80
CA ALA A 10 15.29 16.23 54.47
C ALA A 10 15.06 15.13 53.42
N ILE A 11 14.41 14.05 53.86
CA ILE A 11 13.80 13.06 52.98
C ILE A 11 12.70 13.79 52.21
N LEU A 12 12.99 14.19 50.98
CA LEU A 12 11.98 14.61 50.01
C LEU A 12 11.23 13.35 49.57
N THR A 13 10.01 13.22 50.08
CA THR A 13 9.01 12.32 49.52
C THR A 13 8.82 12.68 48.05
N CYS A 14 9.10 11.73 47.15
CA CYS A 14 8.83 11.88 45.72
C CYS A 14 7.35 12.24 45.52
N PRO A 15 7.01 13.34 44.84
CA PRO A 15 5.64 13.57 44.41
C PRO A 15 5.24 12.45 43.46
N SER A 16 3.98 12.03 43.55
CA SER A 16 3.39 10.89 42.84
C SER A 16 3.17 11.12 41.32
N TRP A 17 4.03 11.91 40.66
CA TRP A 17 3.83 12.40 39.28
C TRP A 17 4.94 11.99 38.29
N ALA A 18 5.88 11.13 38.67
CA ALA A 18 6.95 10.66 37.79
C ALA A 18 6.67 9.22 37.32
N GLU A 19 5.53 9.02 36.66
CA GLU A 19 5.32 7.80 35.88
C GLU A 19 6.09 7.96 34.56
N ASN A 20 6.85 6.95 34.17
CA ASN A 20 7.49 6.93 32.87
C ASN A 20 6.40 6.78 31.81
N ILE A 21 6.16 7.83 31.04
CA ILE A 21 5.12 7.85 30.01
C ILE A 21 5.62 7.36 28.65
N TYR A 22 6.89 6.98 28.55
CA TYR A 22 7.42 6.39 27.33
C TYR A 22 6.98 4.92 27.24
N LEU A 23 6.04 4.65 26.33
CA LEU A 23 5.73 3.29 25.92
C LEU A 23 6.98 2.72 25.25
N ASP A 24 7.72 1.86 25.97
CA ASP A 24 8.86 1.14 25.41
C ASP A 24 8.40 0.49 24.09
N PRO A 25 9.03 0.78 22.93
CA PRO A 25 8.68 0.19 21.65
C PRO A 25 9.00 -1.31 21.57
N GLY A 26 9.21 -1.96 22.72
CA GLY A 26 9.49 -3.36 22.86
C GLY A 26 10.98 -3.67 22.76
N PHE A 27 11.89 -2.79 23.16
CA PHE A 27 13.32 -3.14 23.12
C PHE A 27 13.61 -4.40 23.94
N GLU A 28 12.94 -4.55 25.09
CA GLU A 28 13.07 -5.75 25.93
C GLU A 28 12.37 -7.00 25.33
N ALA A 29 11.40 -6.82 24.44
CA ALA A 29 10.65 -7.93 23.81
C ALA A 29 11.23 -8.33 22.44
N SER A 30 11.55 -7.35 21.60
CA SER A 30 11.92 -7.45 20.18
C SER A 30 13.25 -6.79 19.81
N GLY A 31 14.00 -6.23 20.77
CA GLY A 31 15.32 -5.65 20.54
C GLY A 31 16.39 -6.67 20.15
N GLU A 32 17.57 -6.16 19.80
CA GLU A 32 18.70 -7.00 19.42
C GLU A 32 19.30 -7.68 20.68
N PRO A 33 19.44 -9.02 20.70
CA PRO A 33 20.05 -9.72 21.82
C PRO A 33 21.53 -9.35 21.96
N GLY A 34 21.96 -8.95 23.16
CA GLY A 34 23.31 -8.44 23.38
C GLY A 34 23.57 -7.95 24.81
N VAL A 35 24.68 -7.24 25.02
CA VAL A 35 25.00 -6.65 26.35
C VAL A 35 24.21 -5.36 26.54
N ALA A 36 22.90 -5.51 26.79
CA ALA A 36 22.03 -4.47 27.32
C ALA A 36 22.58 -3.95 28.66
N ARG A 37 22.20 -2.72 29.06
CA ARG A 37 22.62 -2.14 30.33
C ARG A 37 21.84 -2.79 31.47
N THR A 38 20.53 -2.92 31.30
CA THR A 38 19.67 -3.75 32.12
C THR A 38 18.89 -4.68 31.19
N GLY A 39 18.50 -5.87 31.64
CA GLY A 39 17.84 -6.85 30.76
C GLY A 39 18.77 -7.63 29.81
N GLU A 40 18.16 -8.31 28.83
CA GLU A 40 18.86 -9.22 27.89
C GLU A 40 18.94 -8.66 26.45
N LYS A 41 18.19 -7.59 26.14
CA LYS A 41 18.06 -7.02 24.80
C LYS A 41 18.08 -5.50 24.85
N ALA A 42 18.60 -4.86 23.80
CA ALA A 42 18.66 -3.40 23.69
C ALA A 42 18.27 -2.93 22.28
N GLY A 43 17.86 -1.67 22.15
CA GLY A 43 17.65 -1.05 20.85
C GLY A 43 19.00 -0.82 20.17
N CYS A 44 19.12 -1.14 18.87
CA CYS A 44 20.34 -0.96 18.10
C CYS A 44 20.03 -0.28 16.75
N LEU A 45 20.83 0.72 16.39
CA LEU A 45 20.88 1.32 15.05
C LEU A 45 22.26 1.09 14.43
N ARG A 46 22.28 0.64 13.17
CA ARG A 46 23.49 0.47 12.37
C ARG A 46 23.33 1.06 10.99
N VAL A 47 24.35 1.77 10.52
CA VAL A 47 24.47 2.20 9.12
C VAL A 47 25.86 1.83 8.61
N ALA A 48 25.90 1.10 7.49
CA ALA A 48 27.15 0.72 6.82
C ALA A 48 27.61 1.77 5.80
N ALA A 49 26.68 2.48 5.16
CA ALA A 49 26.93 3.55 4.21
C ALA A 49 26.45 4.91 4.75
N GLU A 50 26.90 6.00 4.12
CA GLU A 50 26.52 7.36 4.49
C GLU A 50 25.00 7.54 4.46
N SER A 51 24.42 7.87 5.61
CA SER A 51 22.99 8.03 5.82
C SER A 51 22.74 9.38 6.50
N HIS A 52 21.89 10.20 5.90
CA HIS A 52 21.57 11.52 6.43
C HIS A 52 20.81 11.43 7.76
N TRP A 53 19.81 10.54 7.86
CA TRP A 53 18.96 10.42 9.05
C TRP A 53 18.46 8.98 9.24
N VAL A 54 18.75 8.40 10.40
CA VAL A 54 18.19 7.11 10.85
C VAL A 54 17.91 7.19 12.36
N ALA A 55 16.73 6.80 12.82
CA ALA A 55 16.37 6.93 14.23
C ALA A 55 15.53 5.75 14.75
N LEU A 56 15.64 5.48 16.05
CA LEU A 56 14.73 4.61 16.81
C LEU A 56 13.82 5.51 17.65
N GLY A 57 12.56 5.11 17.82
CA GLY A 57 11.57 5.82 18.63
C GLY A 57 10.31 6.17 17.85
N GLY A 58 9.44 6.96 18.45
CA GLY A 58 8.11 7.25 17.92
C GLY A 58 7.47 8.47 18.58
N SER A 59 6.17 8.64 18.35
CA SER A 59 5.39 9.70 18.98
C SER A 59 4.86 9.24 20.34
N ILE A 60 4.94 10.10 21.34
CA ILE A 60 4.32 9.91 22.66
C ILE A 60 3.27 11.01 22.91
N GLU A 61 2.23 10.68 23.66
CA GLU A 61 1.25 11.66 24.15
C GLU A 61 1.85 12.46 25.31
N VAL A 62 1.64 13.78 25.29
CA VAL A 62 2.11 14.70 26.33
C VAL A 62 1.06 15.78 26.60
N GLU A 63 1.08 16.35 27.79
CA GLU A 63 0.30 17.55 28.09
C GLU A 63 0.93 18.75 27.35
N PRO A 64 0.15 19.48 26.52
CA PRO A 64 0.65 20.67 25.85
C PRO A 64 1.23 21.68 26.84
N PHE A 65 2.36 22.27 26.49
CA PHE A 65 3.12 23.28 27.24
C PHE A 65 3.74 22.81 28.56
N ALA A 66 3.55 21.56 28.98
CA ALA A 66 4.27 21.01 30.11
C ALA A 66 5.73 20.69 29.76
N THR A 67 6.62 20.73 30.76
CA THR A 67 8.03 20.40 30.58
C THR A 67 8.27 18.93 30.91
N TYR A 68 8.92 18.23 29.97
CA TYR A 68 9.28 16.83 30.11
C TYR A 68 10.79 16.63 30.06
N ARG A 69 11.28 15.62 30.77
CA ARG A 69 12.67 15.15 30.68
C ARG A 69 12.67 13.73 30.12
N VAL A 70 13.39 13.54 29.03
CA VAL A 70 13.76 12.22 28.53
C VAL A 70 15.17 11.88 29.04
N THR A 71 15.33 10.67 29.56
CA THR A 71 16.60 10.11 30.02
C THR A 71 16.78 8.76 29.34
N VAL A 72 17.95 8.52 28.76
CA VAL A 72 18.31 7.28 28.07
C VAL A 72 19.68 6.83 28.55
N TRP A 73 19.94 5.54 28.45
CA TRP A 73 21.30 5.01 28.47
C TRP A 73 21.69 4.61 27.06
N ALA A 74 22.81 5.13 26.59
CA ALA A 74 23.27 4.88 25.23
C ALA A 74 24.78 4.68 25.15
N LYS A 75 25.21 3.91 24.16
CA LYS A 75 26.61 3.74 23.74
C LYS A 75 26.67 3.65 22.22
N GLY A 76 27.81 3.89 21.62
CA GLY A 76 27.94 3.83 20.17
C GLY A 76 29.14 4.56 19.63
N ARG A 77 29.48 4.27 18.37
CA ARG A 77 30.56 4.91 17.62
C ARG A 77 30.12 5.15 16.18
N ALA A 78 30.67 6.20 15.59
CA ALA A 78 30.52 6.51 14.18
C ALA A 78 31.88 6.91 13.63
N ALA A 79 32.24 6.42 12.43
CA ALA A 79 33.46 6.88 11.76
C ALA A 79 33.31 8.34 11.29
N ARG A 80 32.09 8.74 10.92
CA ARG A 80 31.69 10.10 10.54
C ARG A 80 30.25 10.35 10.99
N GLY A 81 29.89 11.62 11.23
CA GLY A 81 28.54 12.04 11.63
C GLY A 81 28.35 12.18 13.13
N THR A 82 27.11 12.39 13.56
CA THR A 82 26.75 12.60 14.96
C THR A 82 25.69 11.60 15.41
N ILE A 83 26.00 10.84 16.46
CA ILE A 83 25.00 10.06 17.19
C ILE A 83 24.34 11.00 18.19
N ILE A 84 23.02 10.97 18.27
CA ILE A 84 22.24 11.80 19.18
C ILE A 84 21.37 10.89 20.03
N ALA A 85 21.45 11.01 21.35
CA ALA A 85 20.67 10.20 22.28
C ALA A 85 20.39 11.03 23.53
N PRO A 86 19.15 11.49 23.78
CA PRO A 86 17.96 11.42 22.92
C PRO A 86 17.85 12.61 21.95
N TYR A 87 17.00 12.46 20.93
CA TYR A 87 16.57 13.53 20.01
C TYR A 87 15.03 13.63 20.05
N CYS A 88 14.51 14.79 20.46
CA CYS A 88 13.07 15.07 20.50
C CYS A 88 12.75 16.28 19.63
N TYR A 89 11.60 16.29 18.96
CA TYR A 89 11.15 17.45 18.18
C TYR A 89 9.65 17.41 17.88
N GLU A 90 9.14 18.56 17.48
CA GLU A 90 7.80 18.71 16.91
C GLU A 90 7.82 19.81 15.83
N TRP A 91 6.77 19.96 15.03
CA TRP A 91 6.75 20.93 13.94
C TRP A 91 6.22 22.31 14.38
N ASN A 92 6.83 23.38 13.89
CA ASN A 92 6.13 24.68 13.83
C ASN A 92 5.29 24.76 12.53
N ASN A 93 4.88 25.95 12.08
CA ASN A 93 4.07 26.05 10.86
C ASN A 93 4.80 25.64 9.57
N PHE A 94 6.14 25.55 9.60
CA PHE A 94 6.94 25.41 8.38
C PHE A 94 7.99 24.30 8.43
N GLU A 95 8.57 23.99 9.60
CA GLU A 95 9.72 23.09 9.72
C GLU A 95 9.80 22.39 11.09
N TRP A 96 10.77 21.48 11.24
CA TRP A 96 11.14 20.88 12.53
C TRP A 96 11.54 21.97 13.52
N SER A 97 10.90 22.00 14.67
CA SER A 97 11.09 22.97 15.75
C SER A 97 10.95 22.28 17.11
N PHE A 98 10.86 23.07 18.19
CA PHE A 98 10.68 22.60 19.57
C PHE A 98 11.62 21.46 19.96
N SER A 99 12.83 21.47 19.40
CA SER A 99 13.73 20.32 19.45
C SER A 99 14.58 20.32 20.70
N ALA A 100 14.75 19.16 21.31
CA ALA A 100 15.68 18.92 22.41
C ALA A 100 16.56 17.73 22.06
N GLN A 101 17.87 17.95 22.00
CA GLN A 101 18.82 16.93 21.57
C GLN A 101 20.09 16.92 22.41
N THR A 102 20.62 15.74 22.65
CA THR A 102 21.91 15.55 23.33
C THR A 102 22.83 14.68 22.47
N PRO A 103 23.87 15.27 21.84
CA PRO A 103 24.86 14.49 21.12
C PRO A 103 25.55 13.47 22.03
N LEU A 104 25.58 12.21 21.60
CA LEU A 104 26.24 11.13 22.29
C LEU A 104 27.73 11.14 21.97
N LYS A 105 28.58 11.15 23.00
CA LYS A 105 30.03 10.99 22.81
C LYS A 105 30.33 9.54 22.44
N PRO A 106 31.23 9.27 21.48
CA PRO A 106 31.62 7.91 21.14
C PRO A 106 32.12 7.15 22.39
N ALA A 107 31.46 6.04 22.72
CA ALA A 107 31.75 5.26 23.91
C ALA A 107 31.41 3.78 23.67
N ASP A 108 32.25 2.89 24.19
CA ASP A 108 31.99 1.44 24.22
C ASP A 108 31.15 1.03 25.43
N ASP A 109 31.20 1.86 26.49
CA ASP A 109 30.43 1.68 27.72
C ASP A 109 29.12 2.48 27.67
N TRP A 110 28.11 1.99 28.40
CA TRP A 110 26.82 2.66 28.56
C TRP A 110 26.96 3.98 29.29
N THR A 111 26.47 5.05 28.68
CA THR A 111 26.45 6.39 29.26
C THR A 111 25.02 6.91 29.38
N GLN A 112 24.70 7.51 30.52
CA GLN A 112 23.41 8.17 30.69
C GLN A 112 23.43 9.50 29.96
N SER A 113 22.35 9.78 29.23
CA SER A 113 22.13 11.04 28.55
C SER A 113 20.69 11.47 28.75
N SER A 114 20.44 12.77 28.78
CA SER A 114 19.10 13.31 28.95
C SER A 114 18.91 14.61 28.18
N ALA A 115 17.65 14.90 27.84
CA ALA A 115 17.23 16.16 27.25
C ALA A 115 15.89 16.59 27.86
N THR A 116 15.64 17.89 27.90
CA THR A 116 14.38 18.46 28.38
C THR A 116 13.66 19.11 27.21
N PHE A 117 12.37 18.81 27.04
CA PHE A 117 11.56 19.33 25.95
C PHE A 117 10.22 19.90 26.44
N ILE A 118 9.63 20.74 25.60
CA ILE A 118 8.27 21.29 25.77
C ILE A 118 7.60 21.17 24.41
N SER A 119 6.43 20.51 24.35
CA SER A 119 5.61 20.48 23.13
C SER A 119 4.48 21.49 23.24
N PRO A 120 4.18 22.29 22.20
CA PRO A 120 2.96 23.11 22.19
C PRO A 120 1.69 22.31 21.84
N TYR A 121 1.80 21.03 21.51
CA TYR A 121 0.69 20.15 21.17
C TYR A 121 0.60 18.95 22.13
N ASP A 122 -0.39 18.10 21.92
CA ASP A 122 -0.70 16.93 22.75
C ASP A 122 0.20 15.71 22.47
N ARG A 123 1.26 15.92 21.69
CA ARG A 123 2.23 14.90 21.32
C ARG A 123 3.65 15.45 21.21
N MET A 124 4.64 14.57 21.31
CA MET A 124 6.04 14.85 21.00
C MET A 124 6.66 13.66 20.26
N ILE A 125 7.49 13.90 19.25
CA ILE A 125 8.31 12.84 18.66
C ILE A 125 9.56 12.68 19.52
N VAL A 126 9.78 11.48 20.03
CA VAL A 126 10.93 11.14 20.88
C VAL A 126 11.69 9.99 20.23
N HIS A 127 12.92 10.29 19.82
CA HIS A 127 13.89 9.31 19.37
C HIS A 127 14.94 9.07 20.47
N PRO A 128 14.90 7.92 21.17
CA PRO A 128 15.90 7.62 22.18
C PRO A 128 17.33 7.60 21.63
N VAL A 129 17.49 7.23 20.35
CA VAL A 129 18.75 7.37 19.61
C VAL A 129 18.49 7.68 18.14
N ALA A 130 19.29 8.57 17.56
CA ALA A 130 19.28 8.97 16.17
C ALA A 130 20.72 9.12 15.62
N LEU A 131 20.89 8.85 14.34
CA LEU A 131 22.13 8.97 13.58
C LEU A 131 21.94 10.08 12.54
N LEU A 132 22.73 11.14 12.64
CA LEU A 132 22.69 12.29 11.74
C LEU A 132 23.99 12.37 10.94
N ASP A 133 23.87 12.33 9.61
CA ASP A 133 24.99 12.34 8.65
C ASP A 133 26.06 11.29 8.96
N CYS A 134 25.62 10.08 9.36
CA CYS A 134 26.48 9.03 9.85
C CYS A 134 26.92 8.04 8.76
N ALA A 135 28.18 7.59 8.83
CA ALA A 135 28.71 6.49 8.06
C ALA A 135 29.52 5.56 8.97
N GLU A 136 29.45 4.25 8.73
CA GLU A 136 30.04 3.21 9.58
C GLU A 136 29.73 3.46 11.06
N ALA A 137 28.44 3.57 11.37
CA ALA A 137 27.98 3.92 12.71
C ALA A 137 27.11 2.82 13.31
N GLU A 138 27.32 2.59 14.60
CA GLU A 138 26.52 1.70 15.43
C GLU A 138 26.23 2.42 16.75
N ALA A 139 24.96 2.46 17.13
CA ALA A 139 24.52 3.02 18.40
C ALA A 139 23.49 2.10 19.06
N TRP A 140 23.56 2.03 20.38
CA TRP A 140 22.72 1.22 21.23
C TRP A 140 22.02 2.11 22.26
N VAL A 141 20.78 1.78 22.58
CA VAL A 141 19.97 2.50 23.57
C VAL A 141 19.23 1.52 24.49
N ASP A 142 19.09 1.91 25.75
CA ASP A 142 18.44 1.15 26.81
C ASP A 142 17.89 2.10 27.90
N ASP A 143 17.01 1.60 28.76
CA ASP A 143 16.48 2.30 29.95
C ASP A 143 15.92 3.70 29.66
N VAL A 144 14.98 3.78 28.70
CA VAL A 144 14.36 5.03 28.28
C VAL A 144 13.28 5.44 29.28
N VAL A 145 13.44 6.63 29.86
CA VAL A 145 12.53 7.21 30.84
C VAL A 145 12.11 8.61 30.42
N VAL A 146 10.81 8.83 30.20
CA VAL A 146 10.23 10.15 29.94
C VAL A 146 9.31 10.53 31.09
N GLU A 147 9.65 11.62 31.78
CA GLU A 147 8.94 12.08 32.98
C GLU A 147 8.48 13.53 32.78
N ARG A 148 7.26 13.84 33.23
CA ARG A 148 6.80 15.24 33.36
C ARG A 148 7.48 15.88 34.56
N ILE A 149 8.25 16.96 34.35
CA ILE A 149 9.02 17.63 35.40
C ILE A 149 8.49 19.02 35.78
N ALA A 150 7.59 19.60 34.98
CA ALA A 150 6.81 20.80 35.34
C ALA A 150 5.47 20.78 34.60
N SER A 151 4.41 21.28 35.24
CA SER A 151 3.10 21.47 34.62
C SER A 151 3.13 22.55 33.53
N ALA A 152 2.09 22.59 32.70
CA ALA A 152 1.91 23.63 31.70
C ALA A 152 1.93 25.05 32.30
N GLU A 153 1.26 25.24 33.44
CA GLU A 153 1.19 26.55 34.11
C GLU A 153 2.56 27.00 34.63
N GLU A 154 3.29 26.13 35.33
CA GLU A 154 4.64 26.42 35.84
C GLU A 154 5.62 26.73 34.70
N THR A 155 5.57 25.93 33.63
CA THR A 155 6.42 26.09 32.45
C THR A 155 6.18 27.44 31.79
N MET A 156 4.92 27.75 31.46
CA MET A 156 4.59 28.97 30.74
C MET A 156 4.73 30.21 31.60
N GLN A 157 4.50 30.14 32.91
CA GLN A 157 4.82 31.24 33.83
C GLN A 157 6.32 31.55 33.82
N GLY A 158 7.18 30.52 33.82
CA GLY A 158 8.63 30.67 33.73
C GLY A 158 9.07 31.31 32.41
N LEU A 159 8.53 30.85 31.28
CA LEU A 159 8.86 31.38 29.95
C LEU A 159 8.38 32.83 29.76
N THR A 160 7.16 33.15 30.20
CA THR A 160 6.58 34.50 30.06
C THR A 160 7.24 35.52 30.97
N ALA A 161 7.77 35.11 32.14
CA ALA A 161 8.50 35.98 33.05
C ALA A 161 9.92 36.32 32.57
N LYS A 162 10.46 35.60 31.58
CA LYS A 162 11.81 35.80 31.06
C LYS A 162 11.91 37.15 30.33
N ALA A 163 12.85 37.99 30.73
CA ALA A 163 13.03 39.33 30.16
C ALA A 163 13.35 39.31 28.65
N THR A 164 14.13 38.33 28.19
CA THR A 164 14.52 38.15 26.79
C THR A 164 14.41 36.67 26.37
N PRO A 165 13.20 36.21 26.00
CA PRO A 165 13.01 34.87 25.44
C PRO A 165 13.71 34.72 24.09
N ASN A 166 14.21 33.52 23.79
CA ASN A 166 14.78 33.17 22.49
C ASN A 166 13.66 32.84 21.47
N GLY A 167 14.02 32.54 20.21
CA GLY A 167 13.06 32.23 19.14
C GLY A 167 12.08 31.12 19.48
N TYR A 168 12.57 29.95 19.92
CA TYR A 168 11.73 28.81 20.32
C TYR A 168 10.79 29.15 21.48
N GLU A 169 11.29 29.89 22.47
CA GLU A 169 10.49 30.32 23.61
C GLU A 169 9.39 31.30 23.18
N LEU A 170 9.67 32.20 22.23
CA LEU A 170 8.66 33.10 21.64
C LEU A 170 7.59 32.32 20.87
N GLU A 171 7.96 31.29 20.11
CA GLU A 171 7.03 30.41 19.39
C GLU A 171 6.11 29.63 20.34
N LEU A 172 6.65 29.16 21.48
CA LEU A 172 5.87 28.50 22.53
C LEU A 172 4.90 29.48 23.22
N ILE A 173 5.38 30.68 23.59
CA ILE A 173 4.54 31.71 24.23
C ILE A 173 3.41 32.13 23.27
N ALA A 174 3.69 32.31 21.98
CA ALA A 174 2.67 32.67 21.00
C ALA A 174 1.56 31.61 20.89
N ARG A 175 1.93 30.32 20.78
CA ARG A 175 0.97 29.21 20.74
C ARG A 175 0.17 29.08 22.03
N TYR A 176 0.80 29.30 23.18
CA TYR A 176 0.11 29.32 24.46
C TYR A 176 -0.91 30.46 24.53
N LEU A 177 -0.55 31.68 24.11
CA LEU A 177 -1.49 32.79 24.08
C LEU A 177 -2.67 32.53 23.14
N VAL A 178 -2.43 31.94 21.97
CA VAL A 178 -3.49 31.56 21.03
C VAL A 178 -4.40 30.47 21.63
N SER A 179 -3.86 29.45 22.29
CA SER A 179 -4.66 28.39 22.93
C SER A 179 -5.52 28.93 24.09
N GLN A 180 -5.13 30.05 24.70
CA GLN A 180 -5.91 30.79 25.68
C GLN A 180 -6.91 31.79 25.07
N GLY A 181 -7.09 31.79 23.74
CA GLY A 181 -8.00 32.70 23.04
C GLY A 181 -7.49 34.14 22.94
N LYS A 182 -6.17 34.35 22.98
CA LYS A 182 -5.51 35.69 22.99
C LYS A 182 -4.57 35.92 21.79
N PRO A 183 -5.03 35.78 20.54
CA PRO A 183 -4.18 35.97 19.35
C PRO A 183 -3.62 37.39 19.22
N ALA A 184 -4.30 38.42 19.74
CA ALA A 184 -3.78 39.80 19.74
C ALA A 184 -2.56 39.98 20.66
N GLU A 185 -2.49 39.26 21.79
CA GLU A 185 -1.30 39.26 22.64
C GLU A 185 -0.14 38.50 21.96
N ALA A 186 -0.43 37.41 21.25
CA ALA A 186 0.56 36.69 20.44
C ALA A 186 1.11 37.56 19.30
N ALA A 187 0.26 38.38 18.68
CA ALA A 187 0.67 39.32 17.62
C ALA A 187 1.73 40.32 18.10
N ALA A 188 1.71 40.72 19.38
CA ALA A 188 2.72 41.60 19.96
C ALA A 188 4.13 40.95 20.08
N LEU A 189 4.23 39.63 19.82
CA LEU A 189 5.51 38.91 19.80
C LEU A 189 6.21 38.95 18.44
N ILE A 190 5.49 39.31 17.38
CA ILE A 190 6.01 39.42 16.03
C ILE A 190 7.14 40.47 16.00
N GLY A 191 8.30 40.10 15.42
CA GLY A 191 9.48 40.96 15.34
C GLY A 191 10.37 40.98 16.59
N ARG A 192 10.02 40.27 17.66
CA ARG A 192 10.87 40.15 18.87
C ARG A 192 11.95 39.06 18.76
N GLY A 193 11.86 38.19 17.75
CA GLY A 193 12.79 37.09 17.50
C GLY A 193 13.41 37.16 16.10
N PRO A 194 14.17 36.12 15.69
CA PRO A 194 14.66 36.00 14.32
C PRO A 194 13.53 36.06 13.29
N GLU A 195 13.87 36.37 12.04
CA GLU A 195 12.89 36.52 10.94
C GLU A 195 11.98 35.30 10.78
N ARG A 196 12.55 34.08 10.86
CA ARG A 196 11.79 32.83 10.78
C ARG A 196 10.75 32.68 11.89
N THR A 197 11.14 32.94 13.14
CA THR A 197 10.22 32.94 14.29
C THR A 197 9.12 33.99 14.11
N SER A 198 9.47 35.17 13.60
CA SER A 198 8.49 36.22 13.33
C SER A 198 7.51 35.81 12.24
N ALA A 199 7.96 35.10 11.20
CA ALA A 199 7.11 34.54 10.16
C ALA A 199 6.15 33.45 10.70
N ASP A 200 6.65 32.55 11.56
CA ASP A 200 5.86 31.48 12.19
C ASP A 200 4.74 32.06 13.08
N ILE A 201 5.09 33.02 13.94
CA ILE A 201 4.11 33.68 14.82
C ILE A 201 3.09 34.46 13.98
N ALA A 202 3.52 35.15 12.93
CA ALA A 202 2.60 35.85 12.03
C ALA A 202 1.63 34.89 11.32
N CYS A 203 2.11 33.72 10.88
CA CYS A 203 1.25 32.67 10.31
C CYS A 203 0.23 32.15 11.34
N LEU A 204 0.67 31.82 12.55
CA LEU A 204 -0.19 31.36 13.64
C LEU A 204 -1.30 32.38 13.96
N VAL A 205 -0.95 33.66 14.06
CA VAL A 205 -1.91 34.75 14.32
C VAL A 205 -2.87 34.89 13.13
N ALA A 206 -2.37 34.79 11.90
CA ALA A 206 -3.20 34.88 10.70
C ALA A 206 -4.23 33.73 10.62
N GLN A 207 -3.84 32.51 10.97
CA GLN A 207 -4.75 31.35 11.05
C GLN A 207 -5.87 31.55 12.09
N ASN A 208 -5.62 32.35 13.12
CA ASN A 208 -6.54 32.62 14.22
C ASN A 208 -7.18 34.02 14.13
N THR A 209 -7.17 34.65 12.95
CA THR A 209 -7.81 35.95 12.69
C THR A 209 -8.91 35.78 11.63
N PRO A 210 -10.20 35.67 12.03
CA PRO A 210 -11.30 35.43 11.09
C PRO A 210 -11.57 36.59 10.12
N ASP A 211 -11.39 37.83 10.59
CA ASP A 211 -11.60 39.02 9.76
C ASP A 211 -10.49 39.15 8.71
N MET A 212 -10.89 39.18 7.44
CA MET A 212 -9.95 39.15 6.31
C MET A 212 -9.03 40.38 6.29
N GLU A 213 -9.54 41.58 6.56
CA GLU A 213 -8.77 42.82 6.53
C GLU A 213 -7.78 42.89 7.70
N ALA A 214 -8.20 42.48 8.90
CA ALA A 214 -7.33 42.37 10.06
C ALA A 214 -6.23 41.30 9.88
N ARG A 215 -6.49 40.27 9.06
CA ARG A 215 -5.54 39.19 8.78
C ARG A 215 -4.43 39.58 7.80
N LYS A 216 -4.71 40.47 6.84
CA LYS A 216 -3.78 40.90 5.77
C LYS A 216 -2.38 41.33 6.29
N PRO A 217 -2.25 42.18 7.33
CA PRO A 217 -0.94 42.60 7.83
C PRO A 217 -0.04 41.46 8.30
N TYR A 218 -0.63 40.41 8.90
CA TYR A 218 0.12 39.24 9.36
C TYR A 218 0.61 38.39 8.19
N ILE A 219 -0.22 38.26 7.15
CA ILE A 219 0.18 37.57 5.90
C ILE A 219 1.32 38.32 5.22
N VAL A 220 1.22 39.65 5.12
CA VAL A 220 2.30 40.50 4.60
C VAL A 220 3.60 40.26 5.39
N HIS A 221 3.51 40.21 6.72
CA HIS A 221 4.66 39.96 7.58
C HIS A 221 5.27 38.57 7.38
N MET A 222 4.42 37.53 7.33
CA MET A 222 4.80 36.15 7.05
C MET A 222 5.56 36.04 5.71
N VAL A 223 5.00 36.61 4.63
CA VAL A 223 5.61 36.56 3.29
C VAL A 223 6.92 37.35 3.25
N ARG A 224 6.96 38.54 3.89
CA ARG A 224 8.15 39.40 3.94
C ARG A 224 9.36 38.66 4.51
N HIS A 225 9.14 37.83 5.53
CA HIS A 225 10.19 37.07 6.20
C HIS A 225 10.39 35.66 5.62
N GLY A 226 10.02 35.47 4.35
CA GLY A 226 10.45 34.33 3.55
C GLY A 226 9.67 33.04 3.76
N ALA A 227 8.52 33.09 4.42
CA ALA A 227 7.72 31.90 4.73
C ALA A 227 7.44 31.03 3.49
N LEU A 228 7.20 31.63 2.33
CA LEU A 228 6.86 30.92 1.08
C LEU A 228 8.01 30.05 0.53
N SER A 229 9.23 30.23 1.02
CA SER A 229 10.40 29.42 0.66
C SER A 229 10.66 28.26 1.62
N LEU A 230 9.87 28.14 2.69
CA LEU A 230 9.97 27.06 3.68
C LEU A 230 9.07 25.88 3.27
N ASN A 231 9.33 24.69 3.84
CA ASN A 231 8.74 23.42 3.42
C ASN A 231 7.20 23.47 3.27
N ASP A 232 6.49 23.91 4.32
CA ASP A 232 5.02 24.02 4.32
C ASP A 232 4.51 25.43 3.94
N GLY A 233 5.40 26.33 3.50
CA GLY A 233 5.14 27.75 3.30
C GLY A 233 3.98 28.08 2.37
N LEU A 234 3.96 27.46 1.19
CA LEU A 234 2.90 27.66 0.19
C LEU A 234 1.55 27.12 0.66
N LYS A 235 1.56 25.97 1.35
CA LYS A 235 0.36 25.38 1.94
C LYS A 235 -0.24 26.30 3.01
N ARG A 236 0.58 26.78 3.94
CA ARG A 236 0.13 27.76 4.95
C ARG A 236 -0.38 29.03 4.32
N PHE A 237 0.25 29.51 3.24
CA PHE A 237 -0.23 30.68 2.51
C PHE A 237 -1.63 30.46 1.91
N ASP A 238 -1.88 29.30 1.31
CA ASP A 238 -3.22 28.94 0.80
C ASP A 238 -4.26 28.92 1.94
N GLU A 239 -3.93 28.39 3.12
CA GLU A 239 -4.81 28.38 4.30
C GLU A 239 -5.13 29.80 4.80
N VAL A 240 -4.12 30.64 5.03
CA VAL A 240 -4.32 32.00 5.58
C VAL A 240 -4.90 32.97 4.55
N THR A 241 -4.87 32.64 3.26
CA THR A 241 -5.50 33.44 2.20
C THR A 241 -6.86 32.89 1.75
N GLN A 242 -7.40 31.88 2.43
CA GLN A 242 -8.73 31.36 2.14
C GLN A 242 -9.78 32.49 2.19
N GLY A 243 -10.60 32.58 1.14
CA GLY A 243 -11.62 33.62 0.97
C GLY A 243 -11.13 34.92 0.32
N MET A 244 -9.81 35.10 0.13
CA MET A 244 -9.26 36.26 -0.58
C MET A 244 -9.41 36.12 -2.10
N THR A 245 -9.65 37.25 -2.78
CA THR A 245 -9.59 37.28 -4.25
C THR A 245 -8.16 37.06 -4.75
N GLY A 246 -7.97 36.69 -6.02
CA GLY A 246 -6.63 36.63 -6.62
C GLY A 246 -5.88 37.97 -6.51
N GLU A 247 -6.61 39.08 -6.60
CA GLU A 247 -6.05 40.42 -6.43
C GLU A 247 -5.56 40.66 -4.99
N ASP A 248 -6.34 40.29 -3.97
CA ASP A 248 -5.95 40.41 -2.56
C ASP A 248 -4.70 39.59 -2.25
N ARG A 249 -4.63 38.36 -2.77
CA ARG A 249 -3.49 37.45 -2.59
C ARG A 249 -2.22 38.02 -3.21
N LEU A 250 -2.34 38.57 -4.41
CA LEU A 250 -1.24 39.27 -5.05
C LEU A 250 -0.84 40.53 -4.26
N HIS A 251 -1.84 41.30 -3.81
CA HIS A 251 -1.62 42.53 -3.09
C HIS A 251 -0.79 42.30 -1.83
N VAL A 252 -1.09 41.29 -1.01
CA VAL A 252 -0.31 41.01 0.21
C VAL A 252 1.14 40.62 -0.09
N CYS A 253 1.40 39.90 -1.19
CA CYS A 253 2.76 39.56 -1.59
C CYS A 253 3.53 40.78 -2.13
N VAL A 254 2.87 41.65 -2.90
CA VAL A 254 3.47 42.90 -3.39
C VAL A 254 3.76 43.85 -2.24
N GLN A 255 2.85 43.97 -1.26
CA GLN A 255 3.09 44.76 -0.05
C GLN A 255 4.25 44.19 0.77
N ALA A 256 4.41 42.87 0.84
CA ALA A 256 5.55 42.25 1.52
C ALA A 256 6.88 42.63 0.87
N ALA A 257 6.95 42.64 -0.47
CA ALA A 257 8.13 43.07 -1.22
C ALA A 257 8.40 44.59 -1.08
N LEU A 258 7.35 45.42 -1.01
CA LEU A 258 7.50 46.86 -0.78
C LEU A 258 7.91 47.21 0.65
N ALA A 259 7.48 46.42 1.64
CA ALA A 259 7.84 46.61 3.04
C ALA A 259 9.33 46.33 3.31
N ASP A 260 9.98 45.55 2.45
CA ASP A 260 11.42 45.33 2.46
C ASP A 260 12.01 45.25 1.04
N PRO A 261 12.27 46.42 0.41
CA PRO A 261 12.74 46.48 -0.98
C PRO A 261 14.11 45.84 -1.23
N GLN A 262 14.83 45.41 -0.20
CA GLN A 262 16.13 44.75 -0.29
C GLN A 262 16.03 43.22 -0.13
N SER A 263 14.86 42.70 0.30
CA SER A 263 14.66 41.28 0.57
C SER A 263 14.44 40.48 -0.70
N VAL A 264 15.46 39.73 -1.10
CA VAL A 264 15.39 38.71 -2.17
C VAL A 264 14.35 37.64 -1.87
N VAL A 265 14.22 37.24 -0.60
CA VAL A 265 13.35 36.11 -0.20
C VAL A 265 11.87 36.48 -0.30
N ALA A 266 11.51 37.74 0.02
CA ALA A 266 10.15 38.24 -0.15
C ALA A 266 9.72 38.22 -1.64
N VAL A 267 10.62 38.61 -2.54
CA VAL A 267 10.36 38.60 -4.00
C VAL A 267 10.35 37.18 -4.57
N ARG A 268 11.20 36.26 -4.09
CA ARG A 268 11.10 34.84 -4.47
C ARG A 268 9.76 34.22 -4.08
N GLY A 269 9.18 34.65 -2.96
CA GLY A 269 7.81 34.31 -2.60
C GLY A 269 6.79 34.71 -3.68
N LEU A 270 6.91 35.92 -4.24
CA LEU A 270 6.08 36.36 -5.37
C LEU A 270 6.26 35.47 -6.61
N ARG A 271 7.49 35.01 -6.88
CA ARG A 271 7.77 34.07 -7.99
C ARG A 271 6.98 32.77 -7.84
N ALA A 272 7.01 32.17 -6.65
CA ALA A 272 6.28 30.92 -6.39
C ALA A 272 4.75 31.08 -6.57
N ILE A 273 4.21 32.28 -6.31
CA ILE A 273 2.81 32.61 -6.61
C ILE A 273 2.59 32.81 -8.12
N ALA A 274 3.49 33.52 -8.81
CA ALA A 274 3.42 33.74 -10.25
C ALA A 274 3.55 32.45 -11.08
N GLU A 275 4.39 31.51 -10.65
CA GLU A 275 4.52 30.19 -11.28
C GLU A 275 3.20 29.39 -11.20
N ARG A 276 2.34 29.69 -10.21
CA ARG A 276 1.00 29.13 -10.02
C ARG A 276 -0.12 30.00 -10.62
N ALA A 277 0.21 31.10 -11.32
CA ALA A 277 -0.76 32.10 -11.78
C ALA A 277 -1.71 31.60 -12.87
N LEU A 278 -1.23 30.72 -13.75
CA LEU A 278 -2.11 29.89 -14.56
C LEU A 278 -2.31 28.59 -13.81
N PRO A 279 -3.50 28.36 -13.27
CA PRO A 279 -3.76 27.08 -12.64
C PRO A 279 -3.77 25.98 -13.71
N GLY A 280 -3.40 24.77 -13.29
CA GLY A 280 -3.31 23.61 -14.17
C GLY A 280 -4.66 23.21 -14.80
N PRO A 281 -4.68 22.12 -15.61
CA PRO A 281 -5.85 21.67 -16.37
C PRO A 281 -7.16 21.48 -15.59
N GLY A 282 -7.11 21.39 -14.25
CA GLY A 282 -8.26 21.24 -13.37
C GLY A 282 -8.98 22.55 -12.99
N SER A 283 -8.39 23.72 -13.17
CA SER A 283 -8.98 24.96 -12.64
C SER A 283 -10.14 25.53 -13.44
N PRO A 284 -11.20 26.00 -12.75
CA PRO A 284 -12.36 26.61 -13.39
C PRO A 284 -12.11 28.03 -13.94
N MET A 285 -10.87 28.54 -13.91
CA MET A 285 -10.56 29.85 -14.48
C MET A 285 -10.77 29.81 -16.00
N THR A 286 -11.58 30.74 -16.48
CA THR A 286 -11.74 31.00 -17.91
C THR A 286 -10.49 31.71 -18.46
N LEU A 287 -10.35 31.75 -19.77
CA LEU A 287 -9.29 32.52 -20.42
C LEU A 287 -9.36 33.99 -20.04
N ALA A 288 -10.56 34.55 -19.92
CA ALA A 288 -10.77 35.93 -19.47
C ALA A 288 -10.30 36.14 -18.02
N ASP A 289 -10.63 35.22 -17.09
CA ASP A 289 -10.16 35.33 -15.70
C ASP A 289 -8.64 35.23 -15.64
N SER A 290 -8.05 34.30 -16.40
CA SER A 290 -6.59 34.12 -16.47
C SER A 290 -5.89 35.34 -17.06
N GLU A 291 -6.44 35.94 -18.12
CA GLU A 291 -5.90 37.15 -18.74
C GLU A 291 -5.99 38.36 -17.81
N ALA A 292 -7.12 38.54 -17.13
CA ALA A 292 -7.28 39.59 -16.13
C ALA A 292 -6.29 39.42 -14.97
N TYR A 293 -6.12 38.19 -14.48
CA TYR A 293 -5.19 37.89 -13.40
C TYR A 293 -3.73 38.14 -13.81
N LEU A 294 -3.29 37.63 -14.96
CA LEU A 294 -1.94 37.86 -15.48
C LEU A 294 -1.68 39.34 -15.78
N SER A 295 -2.68 40.06 -16.31
CA SER A 295 -2.58 41.51 -16.56
C SER A 295 -2.39 42.29 -15.26
N GLN A 296 -3.17 41.96 -14.21
CA GLN A 296 -3.05 42.59 -12.90
C GLN A 296 -1.71 42.27 -12.22
N LEU A 297 -1.24 41.03 -12.39
CA LEU A 297 0.09 40.60 -11.96
C LEU A 297 1.19 41.40 -12.65
N ALA A 298 1.13 41.54 -13.97
CA ALA A 298 2.07 42.33 -14.75
C ALA A 298 2.08 43.82 -14.32
N LEU A 299 0.91 44.43 -14.14
CA LEU A 299 0.78 45.81 -13.67
C LEU A 299 1.38 46.00 -12.27
N SER A 300 1.11 45.05 -11.36
CA SER A 300 1.63 45.09 -10.00
C SER A 300 3.15 44.94 -9.95
N LEU A 301 3.72 44.08 -10.80
CA LEU A 301 5.17 43.89 -10.92
C LEU A 301 5.85 45.11 -11.55
N ALA A 302 5.24 45.75 -12.56
CA ALA A 302 5.74 46.99 -13.12
C ALA A 302 5.78 48.11 -12.07
N ALA A 303 4.69 48.28 -11.30
CA ALA A 303 4.63 49.24 -10.21
C ALA A 303 5.64 48.92 -9.07
N LEU A 304 5.91 47.63 -8.82
CA LEU A 304 6.93 47.20 -7.86
C LEU A 304 8.35 47.53 -8.37
N LEU A 305 8.65 47.30 -9.64
CA LEU A 305 9.93 47.64 -10.27
C LEU A 305 10.22 49.14 -10.24
N GLU A 306 9.20 49.99 -10.33
CA GLU A 306 9.36 51.45 -10.20
C GLU A 306 9.72 51.88 -8.77
N LYS A 307 9.22 51.15 -7.76
CA LYS A 307 9.38 51.48 -6.34
C LYS A 307 10.61 50.85 -5.68
N ILE A 308 11.13 49.75 -6.23
CA ILE A 308 12.35 49.12 -5.72
C ILE A 308 13.59 49.88 -6.23
N PRO A 309 14.57 50.21 -5.35
CA PRO A 309 15.81 50.86 -5.74
C PRO A 309 16.56 50.13 -6.86
N ALA A 310 17.20 50.87 -7.76
CA ALA A 310 17.90 50.30 -8.91
C ALA A 310 19.07 49.38 -8.52
N ASP A 311 19.69 49.63 -7.36
CA ASP A 311 20.80 48.89 -6.76
C ASP A 311 20.36 47.76 -5.82
N SER A 312 19.05 47.56 -5.61
CA SER A 312 18.55 46.50 -4.75
C SER A 312 18.86 45.11 -5.34
N PRO A 313 19.35 44.15 -4.51
CA PRO A 313 19.55 42.76 -4.94
C PRO A 313 18.22 42.03 -5.20
N ALA A 314 17.08 42.57 -4.77
CA ALA A 314 15.76 42.00 -5.04
C ALA A 314 15.23 42.37 -6.44
N ARG A 315 15.78 43.41 -7.08
CA ARG A 315 15.32 43.90 -8.39
C ARG A 315 15.45 42.85 -9.52
N PRO A 316 16.56 42.11 -9.67
CA PRO A 316 16.66 41.04 -10.65
C PRO A 316 15.63 39.93 -10.46
N GLU A 317 15.24 39.64 -9.22
CA GLU A 317 14.22 38.64 -8.93
C GLU A 317 12.84 39.12 -9.42
N VAL A 318 12.49 40.40 -9.25
CA VAL A 318 11.22 40.93 -9.78
C VAL A 318 11.18 40.88 -11.32
N VAL A 319 12.33 41.09 -11.97
CA VAL A 319 12.46 40.89 -13.42
C VAL A 319 12.23 39.42 -13.79
N ALA A 320 12.83 38.47 -13.06
CA ALA A 320 12.60 37.04 -13.27
C ALA A 320 11.12 36.64 -13.06
N VAL A 321 10.42 37.23 -12.08
CA VAL A 321 8.97 37.03 -11.93
C VAL A 321 8.21 37.57 -13.15
N SER A 322 8.61 38.72 -13.69
CA SER A 322 7.98 39.29 -14.90
C SER A 322 8.20 38.42 -16.14
N GLU A 323 9.37 37.77 -16.25
CA GLU A 323 9.64 36.76 -17.29
C GLU A 323 8.71 35.54 -17.12
N THR A 324 8.50 35.06 -15.88
CA THR A 324 7.51 34.01 -15.61
C THR A 324 6.11 34.40 -16.05
N VAL A 325 5.67 35.64 -15.78
CA VAL A 325 4.36 36.14 -16.25
C VAL A 325 4.28 36.14 -17.77
N THR A 326 5.37 36.52 -18.45
CA THR A 326 5.44 36.48 -19.93
C THR A 326 5.32 35.04 -20.45
N GLN A 327 6.03 34.10 -19.84
CA GLN A 327 5.90 32.67 -20.16
C GLN A 327 4.46 32.16 -19.92
N LYS A 328 3.82 32.59 -18.82
CA LYS A 328 2.42 32.29 -18.55
C LYS A 328 1.48 32.93 -19.57
N GLN A 329 1.80 34.10 -20.09
CA GLN A 329 1.03 34.71 -21.17
C GLN A 329 1.12 33.86 -22.46
N ASP A 330 2.31 33.35 -22.80
CA ASP A 330 2.50 32.44 -23.94
C ASP A 330 1.70 31.13 -23.77
N GLU A 331 1.70 30.56 -22.55
CA GLU A 331 0.89 29.39 -22.20
C GLU A 331 -0.62 29.69 -22.35
N LEU A 332 -1.07 30.89 -21.96
CA LEU A 332 -2.45 31.32 -22.10
C LEU A 332 -2.86 31.47 -23.56
N ASP A 333 -1.98 32.03 -24.41
CA ASP A 333 -2.22 32.14 -25.85
C ASP A 333 -2.27 30.77 -26.53
N ALA A 334 -1.42 29.83 -26.12
CA ALA A 334 -1.50 28.44 -26.56
C ALA A 334 -2.81 27.76 -26.11
N ARG A 335 -3.33 28.10 -24.92
CA ARG A 335 -4.67 27.65 -24.47
C ARG A 335 -5.77 28.27 -25.32
N ARG A 336 -5.70 29.56 -25.66
CA ARG A 336 -6.64 30.27 -26.53
C ARG A 336 -6.75 29.61 -27.90
N ALA A 337 -5.62 29.21 -28.48
CA ALA A 337 -5.58 28.52 -29.77
C ALA A 337 -6.23 27.12 -29.77
N ARG A 338 -6.41 26.50 -28.59
CA ARG A 338 -7.01 25.17 -28.41
C ARG A 338 -8.49 25.20 -28.06
N LEU A 339 -9.07 26.38 -27.83
CA LEU A 339 -10.51 26.51 -27.58
C LEU A 339 -11.33 26.05 -28.78
N GLY A 340 -12.49 25.47 -28.49
CA GLY A 340 -13.46 25.09 -29.49
C GLY A 340 -14.20 26.27 -30.11
N SER A 341 -14.97 25.96 -31.14
CA SER A 341 -15.83 26.88 -31.89
C SER A 341 -17.23 26.31 -32.08
N CYS A 342 -17.61 25.33 -31.25
CA CYS A 342 -18.89 24.66 -31.36
C CYS A 342 -20.05 25.63 -31.11
N THR A 343 -21.14 25.44 -31.85
CA THR A 343 -22.43 26.10 -31.55
C THR A 343 -23.34 25.12 -30.82
N ILE A 344 -23.61 25.36 -29.53
CA ILE A 344 -24.61 24.60 -28.77
C ILE A 344 -25.99 25.24 -28.98
N ARG A 345 -27.01 24.44 -29.28
CA ARG A 345 -28.40 24.89 -29.47
C ARG A 345 -29.36 24.20 -28.51
N ILE A 346 -30.14 24.98 -27.76
CA ILE A 346 -31.21 24.53 -26.87
C ILE A 346 -32.52 25.19 -27.32
N GLY A 347 -33.58 24.39 -27.53
CA GLY A 347 -34.86 24.91 -28.03
C GLY A 347 -34.74 25.64 -29.38
N GLY A 348 -33.73 25.31 -30.20
CA GLY A 348 -33.44 25.97 -31.48
C GLY A 348 -32.60 27.25 -31.39
N LYS A 349 -32.45 27.86 -30.21
CA LYS A 349 -31.64 29.06 -29.96
C LYS A 349 -30.18 28.65 -29.70
N ALA A 350 -29.23 29.38 -30.28
CA ALA A 350 -27.81 29.19 -30.00
C ALA A 350 -27.46 29.79 -28.63
N LEU A 351 -26.68 29.06 -27.83
CA LEU A 351 -26.08 29.59 -26.62
C LEU A 351 -25.07 30.69 -26.98
N ALA A 352 -25.22 31.85 -26.36
CA ALA A 352 -24.37 33.01 -26.59
C ALA A 352 -24.38 33.91 -25.34
N PRO A 353 -23.21 34.38 -24.84
CA PRO A 353 -23.12 35.22 -23.63
C PRO A 353 -23.95 36.51 -23.68
N GLU A 354 -24.21 37.05 -24.87
CA GLU A 354 -25.04 38.26 -25.02
C GLU A 354 -26.53 37.99 -24.77
N THR A 355 -26.95 36.72 -24.82
CA THR A 355 -28.36 36.34 -24.74
C THR A 355 -28.65 35.32 -23.64
N HIS A 356 -27.63 34.71 -23.05
CA HIS A 356 -27.72 33.73 -21.98
C HIS A 356 -26.69 34.04 -20.90
N ALA A 357 -27.04 33.71 -19.66
CA ALA A 357 -26.10 33.69 -18.54
C ALA A 357 -26.39 32.47 -17.66
N ILE A 358 -25.37 32.03 -16.92
CA ILE A 358 -25.51 30.99 -15.91
C ILE A 358 -26.10 31.66 -14.67
N ALA A 359 -27.27 31.22 -14.24
CA ALA A 359 -27.99 31.76 -13.09
C ALA A 359 -27.90 30.77 -11.93
N ILE A 360 -27.46 31.26 -10.76
CA ILE A 360 -27.42 30.53 -9.49
C ILE A 360 -28.37 31.19 -8.46
N PRO A 361 -28.76 30.53 -7.36
CA PRO A 361 -29.60 31.16 -6.33
C PRO A 361 -28.99 32.44 -5.77
N ASP A 362 -29.82 33.32 -5.21
CA ASP A 362 -29.34 34.56 -4.55
C ASP A 362 -28.45 34.27 -3.32
N GLU A 363 -28.65 33.12 -2.67
CA GLU A 363 -27.82 32.61 -1.57
C GLU A 363 -27.20 31.25 -1.96
N PRO A 364 -26.23 31.23 -2.88
CA PRO A 364 -25.77 29.99 -3.48
C PRO A 364 -24.84 29.22 -2.53
N THR A 365 -25.00 27.90 -2.46
CA THR A 365 -24.06 27.04 -1.73
C THR A 365 -22.67 27.01 -2.41
N LEU A 366 -21.64 26.54 -1.70
CA LEU A 366 -20.31 26.37 -2.30
C LEU A 366 -20.34 25.44 -3.52
N GLN A 367 -21.19 24.41 -3.50
CA GLN A 367 -21.34 23.45 -4.59
C GLN A 367 -22.04 24.05 -5.81
N GLU A 368 -23.06 24.90 -5.61
CA GLU A 368 -23.72 25.62 -6.70
C GLU A 368 -22.77 26.61 -7.37
N GLN A 369 -21.99 27.34 -6.57
CA GLN A 369 -20.94 28.24 -7.08
C GLN A 369 -19.88 27.47 -7.87
N HIS A 370 -19.42 26.32 -7.35
CA HIS A 370 -18.43 25.50 -8.02
C HIS A 370 -18.98 24.91 -9.32
N ALA A 371 -20.18 24.34 -9.30
CA ALA A 371 -20.86 23.78 -10.47
C ALA A 371 -21.03 24.83 -11.58
N ALA A 372 -21.46 26.05 -11.24
CA ALA A 372 -21.60 27.13 -12.20
C ALA A 372 -20.26 27.56 -12.82
N LYS A 373 -19.20 27.63 -12.00
CA LYS A 373 -17.84 27.96 -12.47
C LYS A 373 -17.27 26.87 -13.39
N ASP A 374 -17.44 25.59 -13.03
CA ASP A 374 -17.01 24.46 -13.87
C ASP A 374 -17.82 24.38 -15.17
N LEU A 375 -19.13 24.62 -15.12
CA LEU A 375 -19.97 24.72 -16.32
C LEU A 375 -19.47 25.82 -17.24
N ARG A 376 -19.24 27.03 -16.70
CA ARG A 376 -18.69 28.17 -17.45
C ARG A 376 -17.38 27.81 -18.14
N HIS A 377 -16.46 27.18 -17.42
CA HIS A 377 -15.17 26.76 -17.94
C HIS A 377 -15.31 25.78 -19.12
N HIS A 378 -16.12 24.73 -18.98
CA HIS A 378 -16.29 23.73 -20.04
C HIS A 378 -17.08 24.28 -21.24
N LEU A 379 -18.03 25.19 -21.03
CA LEU A 379 -18.68 25.90 -22.13
C LEU A 379 -17.69 26.77 -22.90
N GLU A 380 -16.72 27.40 -22.23
CA GLU A 380 -15.64 28.12 -22.92
C GLU A 380 -14.75 27.17 -23.73
N LEU A 381 -14.33 26.03 -23.15
CA LEU A 381 -13.55 25.02 -23.87
C LEU A 381 -14.25 24.54 -25.15
N VAL A 382 -15.57 24.37 -25.11
CA VAL A 382 -16.37 23.86 -26.24
C VAL A 382 -16.70 24.95 -27.27
N THR A 383 -17.10 26.14 -26.82
CA THR A 383 -17.67 27.18 -27.68
C THR A 383 -16.70 28.32 -28.01
N GLY A 384 -15.60 28.42 -27.26
CA GLY A 384 -14.65 29.53 -27.33
C GLY A 384 -15.13 30.79 -26.63
N ARG A 385 -16.21 30.72 -25.84
CA ARG A 385 -16.89 31.88 -25.27
C ARG A 385 -17.17 31.69 -23.78
N ALA A 386 -16.81 32.68 -22.97
CA ALA A 386 -17.11 32.71 -21.55
C ALA A 386 -18.52 33.28 -21.31
N PHE A 387 -19.28 32.64 -20.43
CA PHE A 387 -20.61 33.07 -20.00
C PHE A 387 -20.54 33.69 -18.61
N ASP A 388 -21.34 34.72 -18.35
CA ASP A 388 -21.42 35.28 -17.00
C ASP A 388 -22.10 34.28 -16.04
N VAL A 389 -21.58 34.20 -14.82
CA VAL A 389 -22.28 33.59 -13.69
C VAL A 389 -22.88 34.75 -12.88
N VAL A 390 -24.19 34.76 -12.73
CA VAL A 390 -24.95 35.82 -12.05
C VAL A 390 -25.91 35.23 -11.04
N LEU A 391 -26.30 36.02 -10.04
CA LEU A 391 -27.39 35.65 -9.15
C LEU A 391 -28.72 35.64 -9.93
N GLU A 392 -29.69 34.85 -9.47
CA GLU A 392 -30.97 34.72 -10.15
C GLU A 392 -31.71 36.06 -10.27
N SER A 393 -31.57 36.94 -9.27
CA SER A 393 -32.11 38.29 -9.28
C SER A 393 -31.46 39.23 -10.31
N GLU A 394 -30.27 38.89 -10.80
CA GLU A 394 -29.46 39.68 -11.72
C GLU A 394 -29.54 39.20 -13.18
N ILE A 395 -30.39 38.21 -13.47
CA ILE A 395 -30.49 37.61 -14.81
C ILE A 395 -30.95 38.61 -15.88
N GLY A 396 -31.82 39.56 -15.51
CA GLY A 396 -32.42 40.53 -16.42
C GLY A 396 -33.21 39.88 -17.56
N ASP A 397 -33.06 40.39 -18.78
CA ASP A 397 -33.74 39.89 -19.99
C ASP A 397 -33.04 38.68 -20.64
N ARG A 398 -31.94 38.18 -20.05
CA ARG A 398 -31.18 37.05 -20.61
C ARG A 398 -31.90 35.73 -20.34
N THR A 399 -31.71 34.77 -21.24
CA THR A 399 -32.22 33.41 -21.08
C THR A 399 -31.34 32.63 -20.10
N PRO A 400 -31.88 32.13 -18.96
CA PRO A 400 -31.03 31.50 -17.96
C PRO A 400 -30.58 30.09 -18.34
N ILE A 401 -29.36 29.76 -17.93
CA ILE A 401 -28.89 28.41 -17.67
C ILE A 401 -28.89 28.25 -16.15
N ILE A 402 -29.95 27.66 -15.61
CA ILE A 402 -30.18 27.55 -14.17
C ILE A 402 -29.29 26.44 -13.59
N VAL A 403 -28.50 26.76 -12.58
CA VAL A 403 -27.67 25.82 -11.82
C VAL A 403 -28.04 25.94 -10.34
N GLY A 404 -28.60 24.88 -9.77
CA GLY A 404 -29.05 24.87 -8.37
C GLY A 404 -30.55 25.10 -8.17
N LEU A 405 -30.96 25.18 -6.91
CA LEU A 405 -32.36 25.30 -6.50
C LEU A 405 -32.75 26.77 -6.31
N CYS A 406 -33.48 27.35 -7.27
CA CYS A 406 -33.82 28.78 -7.26
C CYS A 406 -35.26 29.08 -7.73
N ALA A 407 -35.73 30.32 -7.55
CA ALA A 407 -37.09 30.76 -7.88
C ALA A 407 -37.37 30.75 -9.40
N LEU A 408 -36.32 30.87 -10.24
CA LEU A 408 -36.45 30.77 -11.70
C LEU A 408 -37.04 29.42 -12.16
N LEU A 409 -36.89 28.34 -11.39
CA LEU A 409 -37.45 27.04 -11.74
C LEU A 409 -38.98 27.09 -11.87
N GLU A 410 -39.66 27.73 -10.91
CA GLU A 410 -41.11 27.92 -10.94
C GLU A 410 -41.52 28.87 -12.06
N GLY A 411 -40.79 29.97 -12.25
CA GLY A 411 -41.05 30.96 -13.29
C GLY A 411 -41.04 30.40 -14.72
N TYR A 412 -40.24 29.36 -14.96
CA TYR A 412 -40.17 28.66 -16.26
C TYR A 412 -40.94 27.33 -16.29
N ALA A 413 -41.79 27.06 -15.30
CA ALA A 413 -42.61 25.84 -15.19
C ALA A 413 -41.78 24.54 -15.31
N PHE A 414 -40.61 24.53 -14.68
CA PHE A 414 -39.94 23.29 -14.33
C PHE A 414 -40.71 22.62 -13.17
N PRO A 415 -40.73 21.28 -13.09
CA PRO A 415 -41.32 20.62 -11.93
C PRO A 415 -40.65 21.15 -10.66
N VAL A 416 -41.46 21.56 -9.68
CA VAL A 416 -40.98 21.82 -8.32
C VAL A 416 -40.33 20.51 -7.88
N VAL A 417 -39.01 20.57 -7.74
CA VAL A 417 -38.10 19.43 -7.77
C VAL A 417 -38.63 18.33 -6.85
N PRO A 418 -38.73 17.07 -7.34
CA PRO A 418 -39.28 15.99 -6.52
C PRO A 418 -38.48 15.93 -5.22
N VAL A 419 -39.19 15.99 -4.10
CA VAL A 419 -38.73 16.20 -2.71
C VAL A 419 -37.78 15.09 -2.20
N ASP A 420 -37.26 14.23 -3.08
CA ASP A 420 -36.50 13.04 -2.74
C ASP A 420 -35.34 12.76 -3.73
N LEU A 421 -34.48 13.76 -3.96
CA LEU A 421 -33.23 13.57 -4.73
C LEU A 421 -32.05 13.06 -3.87
N GLY A 422 -32.20 12.98 -2.54
CA GLY A 422 -31.06 12.71 -1.66
C GLY A 422 -29.91 13.71 -1.85
N LEU A 423 -28.68 13.34 -1.49
CA LEU A 423 -27.51 14.23 -1.64
C LEU A 423 -26.96 14.31 -3.07
N GLU A 424 -27.25 13.31 -3.90
CA GLU A 424 -26.56 13.08 -5.19
C GLU A 424 -27.50 12.96 -6.40
N GLY A 425 -28.81 12.89 -6.17
CA GLY A 425 -29.79 12.82 -7.24
C GLY A 425 -29.81 14.12 -8.05
N ILE A 426 -30.12 13.96 -9.33
CA ILE A 426 -30.03 15.01 -10.33
C ILE A 426 -31.36 15.20 -11.05
N TYR A 427 -31.61 16.43 -11.47
CA TYR A 427 -32.63 16.79 -12.45
C TYR A 427 -31.99 17.63 -13.57
N ILE A 428 -32.25 17.25 -14.82
CA ILE A 428 -31.81 17.96 -16.02
C ILE A 428 -33.02 18.18 -16.92
N GLY A 429 -33.35 19.45 -17.16
CA GLY A 429 -34.55 19.80 -17.92
C GLY A 429 -34.34 20.95 -18.90
N THR A 430 -35.11 20.96 -19.98
CA THR A 430 -35.21 22.13 -20.88
C THR A 430 -36.64 22.62 -21.02
N ARG A 431 -36.82 23.94 -21.12
CA ARG A 431 -38.09 24.61 -21.42
C ARG A 431 -37.84 25.69 -22.47
N GLY A 432 -38.14 25.38 -23.74
CA GLY A 432 -37.70 26.23 -24.85
C GLY A 432 -36.17 26.35 -24.86
N PRO A 433 -35.59 27.58 -24.83
CA PRO A 433 -34.15 27.79 -24.78
C PRO A 433 -33.54 27.75 -23.36
N VAL A 434 -34.35 27.57 -22.31
CA VAL A 434 -33.90 27.52 -20.91
C VAL A 434 -33.43 26.10 -20.56
N LEU A 435 -32.33 26.01 -19.82
CA LEU A 435 -31.78 24.78 -19.26
C LEU A 435 -31.78 24.85 -17.73
N ALA A 436 -32.13 23.76 -17.07
CA ALA A 436 -32.04 23.61 -15.62
C ALA A 436 -31.18 22.40 -15.27
N LEU A 437 -30.17 22.61 -14.42
CA LEU A 437 -29.23 21.63 -13.88
C LEU A 437 -29.33 21.69 -12.36
N VAL A 438 -30.05 20.73 -11.78
CA VAL A 438 -30.51 20.84 -10.39
C VAL A 438 -30.17 19.58 -9.62
N GLY A 439 -29.80 19.75 -8.36
CA GLY A 439 -29.62 18.70 -7.38
C GLY A 439 -29.24 19.32 -6.04
N ASN A 440 -29.16 18.51 -4.99
CA ASN A 440 -28.66 18.97 -3.69
C ASN A 440 -27.12 18.99 -3.69
N GLN A 441 -26.49 18.93 -2.51
CA GLN A 441 -25.03 18.98 -2.27
C GLN A 441 -24.15 18.52 -3.46
N ARG A 442 -24.02 17.22 -3.71
CA ARG A 442 -23.26 16.70 -4.88
C ARG A 442 -24.10 16.62 -6.14
N GLY A 443 -25.43 16.50 -5.99
CA GLY A 443 -26.38 16.43 -7.10
C GLY A 443 -26.24 17.58 -8.10
N VAL A 444 -26.04 18.82 -7.66
CA VAL A 444 -25.90 19.97 -8.59
C VAL A 444 -24.64 19.86 -9.46
N LEU A 445 -23.54 19.36 -8.89
CA LEU A 445 -22.29 19.08 -9.60
C LEU A 445 -22.51 17.94 -10.61
N TYR A 446 -23.15 16.86 -10.16
CA TYR A 446 -23.40 15.69 -11.00
C TYR A 446 -24.41 15.98 -12.12
N ALA A 447 -25.40 16.86 -11.91
CA ALA A 447 -26.30 17.33 -12.97
C ALA A 447 -25.50 18.09 -14.05
N THR A 448 -24.58 18.95 -13.61
CA THR A 448 -23.67 19.70 -14.48
C THR A 448 -22.77 18.78 -15.31
N TYR A 449 -22.07 17.85 -14.66
CA TYR A 449 -21.19 16.92 -15.35
C TYR A 449 -21.96 15.94 -16.24
N THR A 450 -23.19 15.57 -15.87
CA THR A 450 -24.03 14.70 -16.71
C THR A 450 -24.48 15.44 -17.96
N PHE A 451 -24.79 16.73 -17.83
CA PHE A 451 -25.12 17.54 -18.98
C PHE A 451 -23.94 17.68 -19.96
N LEU A 452 -22.77 18.05 -19.42
CA LEU A 452 -21.54 18.19 -20.19
C LEU A 452 -21.11 16.88 -20.84
N GLU A 453 -21.22 15.76 -20.12
CA GLU A 453 -20.80 14.47 -20.64
C GLU A 453 -21.77 13.93 -21.70
N GLU A 454 -23.05 13.83 -21.38
CA GLU A 454 -23.99 13.08 -22.22
C GLU A 454 -24.59 13.90 -23.37
N TYR A 455 -24.77 15.21 -23.19
CA TYR A 455 -25.41 16.06 -24.22
C TYR A 455 -24.46 17.02 -24.91
N VAL A 456 -23.36 17.42 -24.27
CA VAL A 456 -22.33 18.25 -24.90
C VAL A 456 -21.24 17.37 -25.51
N GLY A 457 -20.75 16.35 -24.80
CA GLY A 457 -19.73 15.41 -25.28
C GLY A 457 -18.36 15.56 -24.60
N CYS A 458 -18.29 16.22 -23.44
CA CYS A 458 -17.06 16.29 -22.65
C CYS A 458 -16.73 14.92 -22.02
N ARG A 459 -15.44 14.60 -21.85
CA ARG A 459 -14.96 13.39 -21.19
C ARG A 459 -13.76 13.69 -20.31
N TRP A 460 -13.70 13.05 -19.15
CA TRP A 460 -12.57 13.10 -18.21
C TRP A 460 -12.08 11.68 -17.95
N PHE A 461 -11.10 11.22 -18.73
CA PHE A 461 -10.60 9.85 -18.69
C PHE A 461 -9.65 9.63 -17.52
N THR A 462 -8.70 10.55 -17.35
CA THR A 462 -7.75 10.61 -16.22
C THR A 462 -7.59 12.07 -15.78
N ALA A 463 -6.87 12.34 -14.70
CA ALA A 463 -6.59 13.71 -14.24
C ALA A 463 -5.88 14.57 -15.30
N ASP A 464 -5.08 13.95 -16.18
CA ASP A 464 -4.30 14.58 -17.24
C ASP A 464 -4.84 14.33 -18.66
N CYS A 465 -5.92 13.55 -18.82
CA CYS A 465 -6.52 13.24 -20.12
C CYS A 465 -8.02 13.52 -20.11
N SER A 466 -8.41 14.59 -20.79
CA SER A 466 -9.80 14.98 -21.00
C SER A 466 -10.01 15.40 -22.45
N THR A 467 -11.24 15.26 -22.95
CA THR A 467 -11.59 15.68 -24.31
C THR A 467 -12.91 16.45 -24.30
N TRP A 468 -13.07 17.32 -25.29
CA TRP A 468 -14.29 18.08 -25.53
C TRP A 468 -14.46 18.34 -27.03
N PRO A 469 -15.70 18.51 -27.52
CA PRO A 469 -15.90 18.88 -28.92
C PRO A 469 -15.36 20.27 -29.22
N THR A 470 -14.60 20.41 -30.30
CA THR A 470 -13.99 21.68 -30.71
C THR A 470 -14.61 22.31 -31.95
N GLN A 471 -15.40 21.56 -32.73
CA GLN A 471 -16.07 22.05 -33.94
C GLN A 471 -17.45 21.44 -34.13
N GLY A 472 -18.32 22.15 -34.86
CA GLY A 472 -19.63 21.67 -35.26
C GLY A 472 -20.81 22.30 -34.51
N VAL A 473 -21.99 21.70 -34.67
CA VAL A 473 -23.24 22.16 -34.03
C VAL A 473 -23.79 21.06 -33.15
N ILE A 474 -23.85 21.32 -31.84
CA ILE A 474 -24.41 20.42 -30.84
C ILE A 474 -25.87 20.82 -30.61
N ARG A 475 -26.79 19.88 -30.83
CA ARG A 475 -28.24 20.12 -30.66
C ARG A 475 -28.71 19.39 -29.42
N ILE A 476 -29.03 20.14 -28.37
CA ILE A 476 -29.57 19.60 -27.13
C ILE A 476 -31.05 19.26 -27.37
N PRO A 477 -31.48 18.00 -27.16
CA PRO A 477 -32.88 17.63 -27.29
C PRO A 477 -33.72 18.24 -26.16
N GLN A 478 -35.05 18.09 -26.22
CA GLN A 478 -35.86 18.42 -25.06
C GLN A 478 -35.56 17.44 -23.91
N LEU A 479 -35.15 17.97 -22.77
CA LEU A 479 -34.74 17.18 -21.60
C LEU A 479 -35.81 17.25 -20.50
N ASN A 480 -36.00 16.12 -19.83
CA ASN A 480 -36.78 15.98 -18.60
C ASN A 480 -36.31 14.70 -17.88
N ARG A 481 -35.08 14.73 -17.37
CA ARG A 481 -34.43 13.58 -16.74
C ARG A 481 -34.30 13.80 -15.24
N THR A 482 -34.77 12.83 -14.48
CA THR A 482 -34.43 12.66 -13.06
C THR A 482 -33.62 11.38 -12.92
N TYR A 483 -32.54 11.42 -12.13
CA TYR A 483 -31.73 10.25 -11.86
C TYR A 483 -31.25 10.25 -10.41
N ILE A 484 -31.42 9.14 -9.71
CA ILE A 484 -30.92 8.91 -8.36
C ILE A 484 -29.96 7.72 -8.48
N PRO A 485 -28.67 7.87 -8.11
CA PRO A 485 -27.72 6.77 -8.22
C PRO A 485 -28.16 5.60 -7.32
N PRO A 486 -28.06 4.34 -7.78
CA PRO A 486 -28.45 3.17 -6.98
C PRO A 486 -27.51 2.94 -5.80
N LEU A 487 -26.28 3.43 -5.87
CA LEU A 487 -25.26 3.30 -4.83
C LEU A 487 -25.13 4.61 -4.07
N GLU A 488 -25.21 4.60 -2.75
CA GLU A 488 -24.83 5.72 -1.88
C GLU A 488 -23.31 5.85 -1.74
N TYR A 489 -22.56 4.75 -1.82
CA TYR A 489 -21.08 4.71 -1.71
C TYR A 489 -20.43 4.04 -2.92
N ARG A 490 -19.48 4.72 -3.56
CA ARG A 490 -18.79 4.25 -4.77
C ARG A 490 -17.32 4.62 -4.69
N THR A 491 -16.42 3.65 -4.75
CA THR A 491 -14.99 3.95 -4.75
C THR A 491 -14.11 2.83 -5.31
N THR A 492 -12.90 3.23 -5.67
CA THR A 492 -11.75 2.37 -5.96
C THR A 492 -10.49 3.07 -5.45
N ASP A 493 -9.42 2.32 -5.18
CA ASP A 493 -8.26 2.80 -4.40
C ASP A 493 -6.95 2.94 -5.19
N TYR A 494 -6.97 2.70 -6.50
CA TYR A 494 -5.83 3.00 -7.37
C TYR A 494 -5.35 4.44 -7.16
N PRO A 495 -4.02 4.72 -7.09
CA PRO A 495 -3.51 6.07 -6.87
C PRO A 495 -4.04 7.12 -7.84
N ASN A 496 -4.32 6.75 -9.10
CA ASN A 496 -4.85 7.65 -10.12
C ASN A 496 -6.35 8.00 -9.95
N SER A 497 -7.06 7.38 -9.00
CA SER A 497 -8.46 7.73 -8.67
C SER A 497 -8.60 8.90 -7.69
N ARG A 498 -7.48 9.35 -7.09
CA ARG A 498 -7.46 10.26 -5.94
C ARG A 498 -7.45 11.74 -6.30
N ASP A 499 -7.35 12.10 -7.58
CA ASP A 499 -7.49 13.49 -8.00
C ASP A 499 -8.94 13.97 -7.75
N PRO A 500 -9.17 15.04 -6.96
CA PRO A 500 -10.50 15.42 -6.52
C PRO A 500 -11.39 15.92 -7.66
N ASP A 501 -10.82 16.60 -8.67
CA ASP A 501 -11.59 17.08 -9.82
C ASP A 501 -12.04 15.89 -10.69
N TRP A 502 -11.13 14.97 -10.97
CA TRP A 502 -11.45 13.74 -11.69
C TRP A 502 -12.49 12.91 -10.94
N ALA A 503 -12.35 12.76 -9.62
CA ALA A 503 -13.27 11.96 -8.80
C ALA A 503 -14.70 12.51 -8.86
N VAL A 504 -14.88 13.83 -8.65
CA VAL A 504 -16.21 14.44 -8.66
C VAL A 504 -16.80 14.43 -10.07
N ARG A 505 -16.00 14.74 -11.10
CA ARG A 505 -16.42 14.68 -12.51
C ARG A 505 -16.79 13.26 -12.94
N ASN A 506 -16.25 12.22 -12.30
CA ASN A 506 -16.63 10.83 -12.54
C ASN A 506 -17.50 10.22 -11.44
N ARG A 507 -18.07 11.05 -10.54
CA ARG A 507 -19.01 10.67 -9.47
C ARG A 507 -18.49 9.61 -8.50
N ASN A 508 -17.18 9.52 -8.32
CA ASN A 508 -16.55 8.79 -7.23
C ASN A 508 -16.66 9.63 -5.95
N ASN A 509 -17.14 9.03 -4.86
CA ASN A 509 -17.48 9.74 -3.61
C ASN A 509 -16.92 9.07 -2.34
N GLY A 510 -15.99 8.12 -2.49
CA GLY A 510 -15.40 7.40 -1.37
C GLY A 510 -14.41 8.20 -0.54
N THR A 511 -13.86 7.54 0.49
CA THR A 511 -13.01 8.17 1.52
C THR A 511 -11.59 8.53 1.10
N LEU A 512 -11.15 8.09 -0.07
CA LEU A 512 -9.76 8.20 -0.52
C LEU A 512 -9.44 9.51 -1.27
N PRO A 513 -10.24 9.96 -2.25
CA PRO A 513 -10.02 11.28 -2.85
C PRO A 513 -10.30 12.39 -1.83
N PRO A 514 -9.43 13.40 -1.67
CA PRO A 514 -9.62 14.51 -0.73
C PRO A 514 -10.60 15.55 -1.30
N ILE A 515 -11.86 15.16 -1.44
CA ILE A 515 -12.91 16.02 -2.01
C ILE A 515 -13.38 17.00 -0.94
N ASP A 516 -13.09 18.30 -1.15
CA ASP A 516 -13.52 19.38 -0.27
C ASP A 516 -15.03 19.70 -0.36
N GLU A 517 -15.51 20.56 0.54
CA GLU A 517 -16.92 20.95 0.60
C GLU A 517 -17.40 21.63 -0.68
N ALA A 518 -16.58 22.46 -1.34
CA ALA A 518 -16.97 23.14 -2.58
C ALA A 518 -17.20 22.15 -3.73
N ARG A 519 -16.49 21.02 -3.71
CA ARG A 519 -16.68 19.87 -4.60
C ARG A 519 -17.75 18.88 -4.10
N GLY A 520 -18.47 19.24 -3.04
CA GLY A 520 -19.60 18.49 -2.48
C GLY A 520 -19.25 17.45 -1.43
N GLY A 521 -18.01 17.45 -0.92
CA GLY A 521 -17.54 16.51 0.09
C GLY A 521 -17.54 15.06 -0.39
N HIS A 522 -17.33 14.13 0.54
CA HIS A 522 -17.29 12.70 0.26
C HIS A 522 -17.71 11.89 1.49
N ILE A 523 -17.91 10.59 1.32
CA ILE A 523 -18.18 9.67 2.42
C ILE A 523 -16.85 9.38 3.13
N THR A 524 -16.77 9.78 4.39
CA THR A 524 -15.58 9.63 5.22
C THR A 524 -15.77 8.51 6.23
N TYR A 525 -14.72 7.71 6.38
CA TYR A 525 -14.65 6.60 7.33
C TYR A 525 -13.80 6.99 8.55
N GLN A 526 -14.23 6.60 9.76
CA GLN A 526 -13.37 6.53 10.94
C GLN A 526 -13.01 5.07 11.22
N GLY A 527 -11.70 4.78 11.10
CA GLY A 527 -11.22 3.41 10.85
C GLY A 527 -11.69 2.89 9.48
N PHE A 528 -11.22 1.74 9.03
CA PHE A 528 -11.71 1.15 7.78
C PHE A 528 -11.50 -0.36 7.82
N VAL A 529 -12.57 -1.09 8.20
CA VAL A 529 -12.61 -2.52 8.53
C VAL A 529 -11.51 -2.97 9.51
N HIS A 530 -11.52 -4.24 9.92
CA HIS A 530 -10.52 -4.80 10.85
C HIS A 530 -10.22 -3.94 12.10
N THR A 531 -11.25 -3.28 12.62
CA THR A 531 -11.11 -2.23 13.64
C THR A 531 -11.20 -2.73 15.08
N PHE A 532 -11.51 -4.01 15.33
CA PHE A 532 -11.62 -4.53 16.69
C PHE A 532 -10.37 -4.27 17.53
N ASN A 533 -9.18 -4.52 16.99
CA ASN A 533 -7.94 -4.24 17.73
C ASN A 533 -7.62 -2.74 17.83
N ALA A 534 -8.15 -1.89 16.94
CA ALA A 534 -8.02 -0.44 17.06
C ALA A 534 -8.98 0.14 18.12
N LEU A 535 -10.17 -0.45 18.26
CA LEU A 535 -11.15 -0.09 19.29
C LEU A 535 -10.74 -0.61 20.67
N VAL A 536 -10.14 -1.81 20.71
CA VAL A 536 -9.77 -2.53 21.93
C VAL A 536 -8.39 -3.16 21.74
N PRO A 537 -7.30 -2.39 21.88
CA PRO A 537 -5.94 -2.90 21.72
C PRO A 537 -5.63 -4.08 22.67
N PRO A 538 -5.28 -5.28 22.16
CA PRO A 538 -4.96 -6.42 23.00
C PRO A 538 -3.78 -6.16 23.94
N GLU A 539 -2.80 -5.38 23.49
CA GLU A 539 -1.62 -5.00 24.28
C GLU A 539 -2.00 -4.24 25.57
N GLU A 540 -3.04 -3.40 25.50
CA GLU A 540 -3.49 -2.57 26.64
C GLU A 540 -4.46 -3.33 27.55
N HIS A 541 -5.36 -4.12 26.96
CA HIS A 541 -6.52 -4.64 27.66
C HIS A 541 -6.45 -6.12 28.02
N PHE A 542 -5.71 -6.96 27.27
CA PHE A 542 -5.76 -8.43 27.46
C PHE A 542 -5.29 -8.86 28.86
N GLY A 543 -4.27 -8.21 29.43
CA GLY A 543 -3.75 -8.56 30.74
C GLY A 543 -4.74 -8.31 31.89
N ARG A 544 -5.65 -7.34 31.74
CA ARG A 544 -6.66 -6.97 32.75
C ARG A 544 -8.03 -7.58 32.47
N HIS A 545 -8.36 -7.74 31.19
CA HIS A 545 -9.65 -8.17 30.69
C HIS A 545 -9.52 -9.27 29.63
N PRO A 546 -8.91 -10.43 29.95
CA PRO A 546 -8.79 -11.52 28.99
C PRO A 546 -10.16 -12.03 28.50
N GLU A 547 -11.22 -11.87 29.29
CA GLU A 547 -12.61 -12.22 28.96
C GLU A 547 -13.26 -11.36 27.87
N TRP A 548 -12.63 -10.23 27.48
CA TRP A 548 -13.05 -9.41 26.35
C TRP A 548 -12.62 -9.99 25.01
N PHE A 549 -11.67 -10.92 25.01
CA PHE A 549 -11.06 -11.47 23.81
C PHE A 549 -11.56 -12.89 23.53
N SER A 550 -11.33 -13.37 22.31
CA SER A 550 -11.81 -14.67 21.86
C SER A 550 -11.31 -15.82 22.73
N GLU A 551 -12.19 -16.79 22.99
CA GLU A 551 -11.86 -18.06 23.63
C GLU A 551 -11.79 -19.15 22.58
N ILE A 552 -10.63 -19.79 22.44
CA ILE A 552 -10.38 -20.91 21.53
C ILE A 552 -9.89 -22.09 22.35
N ASP A 553 -10.51 -23.25 22.17
CA ASP A 553 -10.20 -24.49 22.91
C ASP A 553 -10.13 -24.29 24.43
N GLY A 554 -11.05 -23.47 24.96
CA GLY A 554 -11.16 -23.14 26.38
C GLY A 554 -10.09 -22.17 26.90
N LYS A 555 -9.32 -21.52 26.02
CA LYS A 555 -8.28 -20.53 26.38
C LYS A 555 -8.56 -19.18 25.73
N ARG A 556 -8.42 -18.10 26.50
CA ARG A 556 -8.42 -16.74 25.96
C ARG A 556 -7.10 -16.48 25.24
N ILE A 557 -7.18 -15.98 24.02
CA ILE A 557 -5.99 -15.73 23.19
C ILE A 557 -5.78 -14.23 22.96
N LYS A 558 -4.51 -13.82 22.97
CA LYS A 558 -4.08 -12.44 22.74
C LYS A 558 -3.74 -12.21 21.26
N ASP A 559 -2.95 -13.10 20.68
CA ASP A 559 -2.53 -13.02 19.29
C ASP A 559 -3.62 -13.56 18.37
N TYR A 560 -3.75 -12.98 17.17
CA TYR A 560 -4.74 -13.38 16.16
C TYR A 560 -6.18 -13.50 16.72
N THR A 561 -6.49 -12.65 17.70
CA THR A 561 -7.71 -12.71 18.48
C THR A 561 -8.86 -11.93 17.84
N GLN A 562 -10.08 -12.34 18.14
CA GLN A 562 -11.29 -11.54 17.95
C GLN A 562 -11.82 -11.04 19.31
N LEU A 563 -12.94 -10.33 19.31
CA LEU A 563 -13.63 -9.90 20.52
C LEU A 563 -14.71 -10.88 20.96
N CYS A 564 -14.96 -10.95 22.28
CA CYS A 564 -16.06 -11.70 22.88
C CYS A 564 -17.35 -10.87 22.81
N LEU A 565 -18.09 -11.00 21.71
CA LEU A 565 -19.22 -10.11 21.35
C LEU A 565 -20.45 -10.24 22.25
N THR A 566 -20.47 -11.21 23.17
CA THR A 566 -21.53 -11.36 24.19
C THR A 566 -21.11 -10.82 25.57
N ASN A 567 -19.93 -10.22 25.71
CA ASN A 567 -19.48 -9.63 26.97
C ASN A 567 -20.10 -8.23 27.18
N ALA A 568 -20.86 -8.05 28.26
CA ALA A 568 -21.57 -6.81 28.55
C ALA A 568 -20.66 -5.64 28.92
N GLU A 569 -19.56 -5.89 29.63
CA GLU A 569 -18.58 -4.85 30.02
C GLU A 569 -17.83 -4.34 28.79
N LEU A 570 -17.43 -5.25 27.91
CA LEU A 570 -16.82 -4.92 26.62
C LEU A 570 -17.75 -4.05 25.76
N LEU A 571 -19.04 -4.40 25.67
CA LEU A 571 -20.01 -3.62 24.90
C LEU A 571 -20.10 -2.17 25.41
N VAL A 572 -20.15 -1.97 26.73
CA VAL A 572 -20.15 -0.63 27.35
C VAL A 572 -18.86 0.13 26.99
N PHE A 573 -17.71 -0.54 27.07
CA PHE A 573 -16.42 0.06 26.70
C PHE A 573 -16.39 0.50 25.23
N VAL A 574 -16.80 -0.38 24.31
CA VAL A 574 -16.77 -0.09 22.87
C VAL A 574 -17.76 1.00 22.50
N LYS A 575 -18.94 1.08 23.13
CA LYS A 575 -19.85 2.23 22.96
C LYS A 575 -19.16 3.56 23.31
N GLY A 576 -18.46 3.60 24.43
CA GLY A 576 -17.65 4.76 24.82
C GLY A 576 -16.58 5.11 23.79
N ARG A 577 -15.86 4.10 23.28
CA ARG A 577 -14.82 4.29 22.25
C ARG A 577 -15.38 4.78 20.91
N VAL A 578 -16.51 4.26 20.47
CA VAL A 578 -17.18 4.71 19.24
C VAL A 578 -17.62 6.16 19.36
N ARG A 579 -18.19 6.58 20.50
CA ARG A 579 -18.52 7.98 20.75
C ARG A 579 -17.29 8.87 20.79
N GLN A 580 -16.18 8.39 21.36
CA GLN A 580 -14.89 9.09 21.32
C GLN A 580 -14.40 9.27 19.88
N TRP A 581 -14.48 8.23 19.04
CA TRP A 581 -14.11 8.29 17.63
C TRP A 581 -14.97 9.29 16.84
N ILE A 582 -16.28 9.34 17.09
CA ILE A 582 -17.17 10.35 16.49
C ILE A 582 -16.75 11.76 16.91
N ALA A 583 -16.43 11.97 18.20
CA ALA A 583 -15.99 13.28 18.68
C ALA A 583 -14.63 13.73 18.11
N GLN A 584 -13.71 12.77 17.91
CA GLN A 584 -12.39 13.03 17.32
C GLN A 584 -12.45 13.30 15.82
N ASN A 585 -13.44 12.73 15.11
CA ASN A 585 -13.64 12.94 13.69
C ASN A 585 -15.11 13.26 13.38
N PRO A 586 -15.56 14.51 13.63
CA PRO A 586 -16.96 14.90 13.42
C PRO A 586 -17.38 14.93 11.94
N SER A 587 -16.43 14.80 11.01
CA SER A 587 -16.69 14.71 9.57
C SER A 587 -16.95 13.29 9.09
N ALA A 588 -16.67 12.27 9.92
CA ALA A 588 -16.93 10.89 9.56
C ALA A 588 -18.43 10.67 9.37
N THR A 589 -18.80 10.04 8.27
CA THR A 589 -20.17 9.59 8.01
C THR A 589 -20.37 8.12 8.37
N ILE A 590 -19.27 7.37 8.43
CA ILE A 590 -19.27 5.93 8.74
C ILE A 590 -18.21 5.63 9.80
N ILE A 591 -18.58 4.88 10.82
CA ILE A 591 -17.68 4.35 11.85
C ILE A 591 -17.58 2.83 11.67
N SER A 592 -16.38 2.32 11.45
CA SER A 592 -16.18 0.87 11.28
C SER A 592 -16.04 0.17 12.64
N VAL A 593 -16.94 -0.78 12.91
CA VAL A 593 -16.89 -1.71 14.05
C VAL A 593 -16.86 -3.13 13.50
N SER A 594 -15.67 -3.60 13.13
CA SER A 594 -15.50 -4.77 12.28
C SER A 594 -14.49 -5.76 12.83
N GLN A 595 -14.77 -7.05 12.64
CA GLN A 595 -13.87 -8.16 12.94
C GLN A 595 -12.49 -7.98 12.31
N ASN A 596 -11.45 -8.48 12.99
CA ASN A 596 -10.08 -8.53 12.48
C ASN A 596 -9.95 -9.59 11.36
N ASP A 597 -8.87 -9.55 10.58
CA ASP A 597 -8.61 -10.46 9.46
C ASP A 597 -8.06 -11.83 9.94
N TRP A 598 -8.79 -12.51 10.83
CA TRP A 598 -8.39 -13.79 11.46
C TRP A 598 -9.56 -14.77 11.55
N HIS A 599 -9.28 -16.07 11.52
CA HIS A 599 -10.28 -17.14 11.53
C HIS A 599 -10.67 -17.66 12.93
N ASN A 600 -10.51 -16.85 13.98
CA ASN A 600 -10.70 -17.28 15.37
C ASN A 600 -11.88 -16.56 16.07
N PRO A 601 -13.15 -16.84 15.71
CA PRO A 601 -14.29 -16.31 16.46
C PRO A 601 -14.28 -16.80 17.92
N CYS A 602 -14.91 -16.05 18.82
CA CYS A 602 -14.99 -16.43 20.22
C CYS A 602 -15.90 -17.66 20.41
N HIS A 603 -15.35 -18.79 20.87
CA HIS A 603 -16.11 -20.02 21.15
C HIS A 603 -16.55 -20.15 22.61
N CYS A 604 -16.56 -19.07 23.39
CA CYS A 604 -17.07 -19.14 24.76
C CYS A 604 -18.55 -19.56 24.76
N ALA A 605 -19.01 -20.21 25.83
CA ALA A 605 -20.33 -20.85 25.88
C ALA A 605 -21.49 -19.94 25.44
N THR A 606 -21.44 -18.64 25.77
CA THR A 606 -22.48 -17.68 25.39
C THR A 606 -22.42 -17.30 23.91
N CYS A 607 -21.22 -17.05 23.36
CA CYS A 607 -21.06 -16.76 21.93
C CYS A 607 -21.46 -17.97 21.07
N ALA A 608 -20.97 -19.17 21.42
CA ALA A 608 -21.29 -20.41 20.71
C ALA A 608 -22.79 -20.70 20.70
N LYS A 609 -23.47 -20.54 21.84
CA LYS A 609 -24.93 -20.71 21.93
C LYS A 609 -25.68 -19.72 21.04
N LEU A 610 -25.28 -18.44 21.03
CA LEU A 610 -25.93 -17.43 20.21
C LEU A 610 -25.69 -17.67 18.70
N ALA A 611 -24.48 -18.08 18.32
CA ALA A 611 -24.16 -18.45 16.94
C ALA A 611 -24.98 -19.66 16.48
N GLU A 612 -25.20 -20.66 17.35
CA GLU A 612 -26.05 -21.83 17.07
C GLU A 612 -27.53 -21.43 16.89
N GLU A 613 -28.06 -20.59 17.79
CA GLU A 613 -29.44 -20.08 17.72
C GLU A 613 -29.68 -19.31 16.41
N GLU A 614 -28.75 -18.44 16.03
CA GLU A 614 -28.81 -17.68 14.79
C GLU A 614 -28.44 -18.52 13.55
N GLY A 615 -27.82 -19.68 13.74
CA GLY A 615 -27.31 -20.56 12.68
C GLY A 615 -26.13 -19.98 11.90
N SER A 616 -25.43 -18.97 12.45
CA SER A 616 -24.28 -18.27 11.86
C SER A 616 -23.49 -17.48 12.92
N GLU A 617 -22.16 -17.42 12.76
CA GLU A 617 -21.28 -16.54 13.53
C GLU A 617 -21.54 -15.04 13.29
N ALA A 618 -22.23 -14.69 12.21
CA ALA A 618 -22.73 -13.33 12.00
C ALA A 618 -23.76 -12.91 13.06
N GLY A 619 -24.44 -13.87 13.71
CA GLY A 619 -25.43 -13.62 14.75
C GLY A 619 -24.88 -12.75 15.88
N PRO A 620 -23.90 -13.26 16.66
CA PRO A 620 -23.23 -12.47 17.70
C PRO A 620 -22.73 -11.10 17.23
N LEU A 621 -22.18 -11.02 16.01
CA LEU A 621 -21.71 -9.77 15.43
C LEU A 621 -22.81 -8.74 15.25
N ILE A 622 -23.93 -9.12 14.61
CA ILE A 622 -25.03 -8.19 14.36
C ILE A 622 -25.72 -7.78 15.66
N HIS A 623 -25.84 -8.66 16.66
CA HIS A 623 -26.34 -8.27 17.98
C HIS A 623 -25.48 -7.18 18.63
N PHE A 624 -24.16 -7.35 18.60
CA PHE A 624 -23.19 -6.40 19.16
C PHE A 624 -23.22 -5.06 18.42
N VAL A 625 -23.15 -5.08 17.09
CA VAL A 625 -23.16 -3.89 16.24
C VAL A 625 -24.49 -3.14 16.33
N ASN A 626 -25.63 -3.85 16.36
CA ASN A 626 -26.93 -3.21 16.56
C ASN A 626 -27.03 -2.46 17.89
N ALA A 627 -26.45 -3.02 18.97
CA ALA A 627 -26.48 -2.37 20.28
C ALA A 627 -25.65 -1.08 20.32
N ILE A 628 -24.57 -1.01 19.53
CA ILE A 628 -23.77 0.21 19.33
C ILE A 628 -24.51 1.20 18.43
N ALA A 629 -25.11 0.73 17.34
CA ALA A 629 -25.88 1.57 16.42
C ALA A 629 -27.10 2.21 17.12
N ASP A 630 -27.78 1.47 17.99
CA ASP A 630 -28.88 1.97 18.83
C ASP A 630 -28.40 3.00 19.88
N ASP A 631 -27.13 2.94 20.30
CA ASP A 631 -26.54 3.86 21.29
C ASP A 631 -26.29 5.27 20.74
N VAL A 632 -25.85 5.34 19.47
CA VAL A 632 -25.41 6.60 18.86
C VAL A 632 -26.49 7.27 18.01
N ARG A 633 -27.55 6.55 17.61
CA ARG A 633 -28.48 7.04 16.56
C ARG A 633 -29.23 8.32 16.89
N GLU A 634 -29.55 8.59 18.16
CA GLU A 634 -30.33 9.78 18.54
C GLU A 634 -29.45 11.03 18.54
N ASP A 635 -28.21 10.90 19.02
CA ASP A 635 -27.25 12.01 19.08
C ASP A 635 -26.55 12.24 17.72
N TYR A 636 -26.39 11.18 16.93
CA TYR A 636 -25.67 11.17 15.66
C TYR A 636 -26.46 10.44 14.55
N PRO A 637 -27.62 10.97 14.13
CA PRO A 637 -28.52 10.30 13.18
C PRO A 637 -27.95 10.14 11.76
N HIS A 638 -26.87 10.85 11.44
CA HIS A 638 -26.17 10.78 10.16
C HIS A 638 -25.07 9.69 10.13
N ILE A 639 -24.72 9.10 11.28
CA ILE A 639 -23.65 8.10 11.39
C ILE A 639 -24.18 6.71 11.04
N ILE A 640 -23.44 6.03 10.17
CA ILE A 640 -23.61 4.61 9.87
C ILE A 640 -22.54 3.81 10.60
N ILE A 641 -22.93 2.68 11.20
CA ILE A 641 -21.99 1.70 11.74
C ILE A 641 -21.73 0.63 10.68
N ASP A 642 -20.49 0.52 10.22
CA ASP A 642 -20.06 -0.47 9.23
C ASP A 642 -19.47 -1.70 9.92
N THR A 643 -19.75 -2.88 9.39
CA THR A 643 -19.14 -4.14 9.84
C THR A 643 -19.00 -5.13 8.68
N LEU A 644 -17.99 -5.99 8.76
CA LEU A 644 -17.78 -7.05 7.77
C LEU A 644 -18.69 -8.26 8.01
N ALA A 645 -19.21 -8.83 6.92
CA ALA A 645 -19.64 -10.22 6.81
C ALA A 645 -18.60 -10.97 5.97
N TYR A 646 -17.52 -11.38 6.63
CA TYR A 646 -16.28 -11.82 6.02
C TYR A 646 -15.82 -13.17 6.58
N GLN A 647 -15.38 -14.07 5.71
CA GLN A 647 -14.95 -15.44 6.04
C GLN A 647 -15.97 -16.15 6.96
N TYR A 648 -15.69 -16.26 8.26
CA TYR A 648 -16.52 -16.98 9.22
C TYR A 648 -17.88 -16.31 9.50
N THR A 649 -18.05 -15.00 9.24
CA THR A 649 -19.34 -14.28 9.39
C THR A 649 -20.08 -14.06 8.08
N ARG A 650 -19.64 -14.68 6.97
CA ARG A 650 -20.22 -14.43 5.64
C ARG A 650 -21.70 -14.83 5.55
N LYS A 651 -22.07 -15.93 6.21
CA LYS A 651 -23.44 -16.46 6.18
C LYS A 651 -24.39 -15.55 6.98
N PRO A 652 -25.54 -15.13 6.43
CA PRO A 652 -26.49 -14.29 7.18
C PRO A 652 -27.13 -15.05 8.37
N PRO A 653 -27.39 -14.37 9.50
CA PRO A 653 -28.10 -14.96 10.64
C PRO A 653 -29.59 -15.16 10.34
N ARG A 654 -30.24 -16.05 11.11
CA ARG A 654 -31.65 -16.42 10.91
C ARG A 654 -32.66 -15.42 11.49
N HIS A 655 -32.36 -14.83 12.64
CA HIS A 655 -33.34 -14.10 13.44
C HIS A 655 -33.00 -12.62 13.56
N VAL A 656 -31.76 -12.29 13.94
CA VAL A 656 -31.34 -10.89 14.06
C VAL A 656 -31.23 -10.21 12.69
N LYS A 657 -31.64 -8.95 12.61
CA LYS A 657 -31.51 -8.10 11.42
C LYS A 657 -30.68 -6.86 11.73
N PRO A 658 -29.79 -6.40 10.83
CA PRO A 658 -29.11 -5.11 10.99
C PRO A 658 -30.08 -3.94 11.20
N ARG A 659 -29.71 -2.96 12.02
CA ARG A 659 -30.46 -1.70 12.16
C ARG A 659 -30.40 -0.87 10.86
N PRO A 660 -31.32 0.09 10.64
CA PRO A 660 -31.26 0.96 9.47
C PRO A 660 -29.93 1.71 9.33
N ASN A 661 -29.29 2.11 10.43
CA ASN A 661 -27.98 2.77 10.44
C ASN A 661 -26.80 1.78 10.58
N VAL A 662 -26.96 0.52 10.16
CA VAL A 662 -25.87 -0.47 10.07
C VAL A 662 -25.66 -0.86 8.62
N ALA A 663 -24.43 -0.71 8.13
CA ALA A 663 -23.98 -1.23 6.85
C ALA A 663 -23.25 -2.56 7.04
N VAL A 664 -23.68 -3.60 6.33
CA VAL A 664 -23.01 -4.92 6.34
C VAL A 664 -22.22 -5.06 5.04
N ARG A 665 -20.93 -5.35 5.13
CA ARG A 665 -20.03 -5.41 3.99
C ARG A 665 -19.55 -6.84 3.70
N LEU A 666 -19.89 -7.39 2.54
CA LEU A 666 -19.39 -8.71 2.10
C LEU A 666 -18.17 -8.55 1.19
N CYS A 667 -17.22 -9.49 1.31
CA CYS A 667 -16.03 -9.51 0.47
C CYS A 667 -16.03 -10.71 -0.50
N SER A 668 -15.72 -10.48 -1.77
CA SER A 668 -15.70 -11.50 -2.84
C SER A 668 -14.37 -12.27 -2.95
N ILE A 669 -13.47 -12.15 -1.97
CA ILE A 669 -12.04 -12.54 -2.04
C ILE A 669 -11.77 -13.96 -2.57
N GLU A 670 -12.67 -14.92 -2.29
CA GLU A 670 -12.55 -16.33 -2.66
C GLU A 670 -13.03 -16.63 -4.09
N CYS A 671 -13.69 -15.67 -4.75
CA CYS A 671 -14.37 -15.86 -6.03
C CYS A 671 -13.40 -15.87 -7.21
N CYS A 672 -13.93 -16.26 -8.38
CA CYS A 672 -13.26 -16.10 -9.65
C CYS A 672 -13.41 -14.66 -10.16
N PHE A 673 -12.37 -14.13 -10.78
CA PHE A 673 -12.35 -12.77 -11.33
C PHE A 673 -12.36 -12.72 -12.87
N ILE A 674 -12.61 -13.85 -13.54
CA ILE A 674 -12.76 -13.90 -15.01
C ILE A 674 -14.16 -14.36 -15.46
N HIS A 675 -14.98 -14.87 -14.54
CA HIS A 675 -16.34 -15.35 -14.78
C HIS A 675 -17.35 -14.54 -13.96
N PRO A 676 -18.50 -14.13 -14.54
CA PRO A 676 -19.52 -13.40 -13.79
C PRO A 676 -20.06 -14.20 -12.61
N LEU A 677 -20.13 -13.55 -11.43
CA LEU A 677 -20.57 -14.19 -10.18
C LEU A 677 -21.94 -14.88 -10.31
N ALA A 678 -22.87 -14.24 -11.02
CA ALA A 678 -24.23 -14.74 -11.19
C ALA A 678 -24.31 -16.09 -11.92
N THR A 679 -23.30 -16.43 -12.71
CA THR A 679 -23.28 -17.62 -13.57
C THR A 679 -22.16 -18.60 -13.24
N ASP A 680 -21.19 -18.21 -12.40
CA ASP A 680 -20.06 -19.06 -12.02
C ASP A 680 -20.47 -20.07 -10.93
N PRO A 681 -20.39 -21.38 -11.19
CA PRO A 681 -20.63 -22.40 -10.17
C PRO A 681 -19.73 -22.25 -8.92
N ASP A 682 -18.49 -21.78 -9.08
CA ASP A 682 -17.55 -21.59 -7.96
C ASP A 682 -17.99 -20.45 -7.03
N ALA A 683 -18.77 -19.50 -7.55
CA ALA A 683 -19.33 -18.39 -6.79
C ALA A 683 -20.65 -18.73 -6.08
N ALA A 684 -21.20 -19.95 -6.24
CA ALA A 684 -22.54 -20.29 -5.78
C ALA A 684 -22.78 -20.04 -4.28
N SER A 685 -21.75 -20.30 -3.44
CA SER A 685 -21.85 -20.04 -1.99
C SER A 685 -21.92 -18.54 -1.69
N PHE A 686 -21.10 -17.72 -2.35
CA PHE A 686 -21.10 -16.27 -2.21
C PHE A 686 -22.40 -15.63 -2.72
N VAL A 687 -22.92 -16.12 -3.86
CA VAL A 687 -24.22 -15.72 -4.41
C VAL A 687 -25.34 -16.01 -3.41
N ALA A 688 -25.34 -17.18 -2.77
CA ALA A 688 -26.33 -17.53 -1.76
C ALA A 688 -26.25 -16.60 -0.54
N ASP A 689 -25.05 -16.20 -0.13
CA ASP A 689 -24.84 -15.27 0.98
C ASP A 689 -25.38 -13.86 0.65
N ILE A 690 -25.05 -13.29 -0.52
CA ILE A 690 -25.60 -11.99 -0.97
C ILE A 690 -27.12 -12.02 -1.05
N VAL A 691 -27.70 -13.06 -1.68
CA VAL A 691 -29.16 -13.25 -1.77
C VAL A 691 -29.77 -13.37 -0.37
N GLY A 692 -29.10 -14.02 0.57
CA GLY A 692 -29.56 -14.12 1.95
C GLY A 692 -29.54 -12.78 2.69
N TRP A 693 -28.42 -12.05 2.61
CA TRP A 693 -28.27 -10.73 3.24
C TRP A 693 -29.23 -9.68 2.68
N SER A 694 -29.47 -9.68 1.37
CA SER A 694 -30.41 -8.76 0.71
C SER A 694 -31.85 -8.82 1.26
N LYS A 695 -32.22 -9.93 1.91
CA LYS A 695 -33.56 -10.12 2.51
C LYS A 695 -33.69 -9.51 3.90
N ILE A 696 -32.57 -9.21 4.56
CA ILE A 696 -32.55 -8.79 5.98
C ILE A 696 -31.79 -7.47 6.23
N CYS A 697 -30.96 -7.02 5.30
CA CYS A 697 -30.16 -5.81 5.41
C CYS A 697 -30.59 -4.78 4.36
N ASN A 698 -30.82 -3.53 4.78
CA ASN A 698 -31.19 -2.43 3.87
C ASN A 698 -29.99 -1.60 3.38
N ARG A 699 -28.80 -1.82 3.95
CA ARG A 699 -27.53 -1.18 3.58
C ARG A 699 -26.46 -2.22 3.40
N LEU A 700 -26.58 -2.96 2.29
CA LEU A 700 -25.61 -3.98 1.94
C LEU A 700 -24.48 -3.33 1.15
N HIS A 701 -23.26 -3.44 1.65
CA HIS A 701 -22.05 -2.98 0.97
C HIS A 701 -21.25 -4.17 0.44
N ILE A 702 -20.46 -3.93 -0.60
CA ILE A 702 -19.56 -4.92 -1.19
C ILE A 702 -18.13 -4.38 -1.14
N TRP A 703 -17.22 -5.30 -0.86
CA TRP A 703 -15.79 -5.21 -1.07
C TRP A 703 -15.43 -6.22 -2.17
N ASP A 704 -15.29 -5.74 -3.40
CA ASP A 704 -14.86 -6.54 -4.55
C ASP A 704 -13.38 -6.26 -4.87
N TYR A 705 -12.74 -7.12 -5.66
CA TYR A 705 -11.30 -7.04 -5.93
C TYR A 705 -11.01 -6.95 -7.43
N VAL A 706 -10.17 -5.99 -7.80
CA VAL A 706 -9.68 -5.80 -9.17
C VAL A 706 -8.16 -5.94 -9.31
N ILE A 707 -7.53 -6.58 -8.32
CA ILE A 707 -6.08 -6.77 -8.18
C ILE A 707 -5.68 -8.24 -8.06
N ASN A 708 -4.46 -8.56 -8.49
CA ASN A 708 -3.72 -9.74 -8.04
C ASN A 708 -2.54 -9.32 -7.14
N TYR A 709 -2.64 -9.51 -5.84
CA TYR A 709 -1.65 -9.04 -4.86
C TYR A 709 -0.27 -9.68 -5.01
N ALA A 710 -0.23 -10.95 -5.41
CA ALA A 710 1.04 -11.65 -5.61
C ALA A 710 1.80 -11.11 -6.82
N HIS A 711 1.08 -10.60 -7.82
CA HIS A 711 1.59 -10.24 -9.15
C HIS A 711 0.86 -9.03 -9.75
N THR A 712 0.93 -7.88 -9.08
CA THR A 712 0.07 -6.71 -9.36
C THR A 712 0.28 -6.07 -10.73
N ILE A 713 1.44 -6.31 -11.35
CA ILE A 713 1.77 -5.82 -12.69
C ILE A 713 1.32 -6.81 -13.78
N MET A 714 1.10 -8.08 -13.43
CA MET A 714 0.72 -9.12 -14.39
C MET A 714 -0.65 -8.80 -15.04
N PRO A 715 -0.86 -9.14 -16.33
CA PRO A 715 -2.17 -9.00 -16.95
C PRO A 715 -3.23 -9.77 -16.17
N PHE A 716 -4.26 -9.08 -15.70
CA PHE A 716 -5.33 -9.67 -14.89
C PHE A 716 -6.67 -9.53 -15.62
N PRO A 717 -7.18 -10.57 -16.32
CA PRO A 717 -8.26 -10.45 -17.30
C PRO A 717 -9.67 -10.30 -16.72
N ASN A 718 -9.86 -9.34 -15.81
CA ASN A 718 -11.10 -9.06 -15.10
C ASN A 718 -11.88 -7.84 -15.61
N LEU A 719 -11.45 -7.19 -16.70
CA LEU A 719 -12.08 -5.93 -17.16
C LEU A 719 -13.55 -6.14 -17.58
N TYR A 720 -13.83 -7.22 -18.31
CA TYR A 720 -15.16 -7.50 -18.84
C TYR A 720 -16.14 -8.07 -17.80
N VAL A 721 -15.64 -8.55 -16.65
CA VAL A 721 -16.49 -9.08 -15.58
C VAL A 721 -17.01 -8.00 -14.61
N LEU A 722 -16.38 -6.82 -14.59
CA LEU A 722 -16.77 -5.72 -13.69
C LEU A 722 -18.25 -5.36 -13.82
N LYS A 723 -18.72 -5.08 -15.05
CA LYS A 723 -20.11 -4.68 -15.29
C LYS A 723 -21.13 -5.74 -14.86
N PRO A 724 -21.04 -7.01 -15.28
CA PRO A 724 -22.01 -8.01 -14.83
C PRO A 724 -21.97 -8.25 -13.32
N ASN A 725 -20.80 -8.14 -12.66
CA ASN A 725 -20.71 -8.24 -11.19
C ASN A 725 -21.37 -7.04 -10.48
N ILE A 726 -21.04 -5.81 -10.90
CA ILE A 726 -21.66 -4.58 -10.36
C ILE A 726 -23.19 -4.61 -10.54
N ASN A 727 -23.67 -5.04 -11.70
CA ASN A 727 -25.11 -5.19 -11.95
C ASN A 727 -25.73 -6.25 -11.03
N PHE A 728 -25.08 -7.40 -10.87
CA PHE A 728 -25.53 -8.44 -9.94
C PHE A 728 -25.64 -7.91 -8.51
N PHE A 729 -24.66 -7.12 -8.03
CA PHE A 729 -24.70 -6.51 -6.71
C PHE A 729 -25.90 -5.56 -6.57
N ILE A 730 -26.06 -4.61 -7.50
CA ILE A 730 -27.15 -3.63 -7.48
C ILE A 730 -28.53 -4.32 -7.55
N ASP A 731 -28.68 -5.33 -8.41
CA ASP A 731 -29.92 -6.10 -8.56
C ASP A 731 -30.31 -6.85 -7.27
N HIS A 732 -29.35 -7.07 -6.36
CA HIS A 732 -29.56 -7.70 -5.05
C HIS A 732 -29.52 -6.68 -3.89
N GLY A 733 -29.81 -5.40 -4.16
CA GLY A 733 -30.02 -4.39 -3.12
C GLY A 733 -28.74 -3.88 -2.45
N VAL A 734 -27.58 -4.07 -3.09
CA VAL A 734 -26.33 -3.45 -2.66
C VAL A 734 -26.42 -1.94 -2.86
N THR A 735 -26.08 -1.18 -1.81
CA THR A 735 -26.10 0.29 -1.78
C THR A 735 -24.70 0.88 -1.75
N GLY A 736 -23.65 0.09 -1.58
CA GLY A 736 -22.28 0.60 -1.58
C GLY A 736 -21.28 -0.40 -2.15
N ILE A 737 -20.35 0.05 -2.99
CA ILE A 737 -19.31 -0.81 -3.58
C ILE A 737 -17.94 -0.17 -3.43
N TYR A 738 -17.01 -0.96 -2.90
CA TYR A 738 -15.57 -0.74 -2.87
C TYR A 738 -14.91 -1.73 -3.82
N GLU A 739 -14.27 -1.24 -4.88
CA GLU A 739 -13.45 -2.04 -5.81
C GLU A 739 -11.97 -1.91 -5.42
N GLU A 740 -11.46 -2.86 -4.65
CA GLU A 740 -10.08 -2.86 -4.17
C GLU A 740 -9.10 -3.14 -5.30
N ALA A 741 -8.09 -2.30 -5.42
CA ALA A 741 -7.14 -2.30 -6.50
C ALA A 741 -5.70 -2.16 -5.98
N CYS A 742 -4.77 -1.78 -6.86
CA CYS A 742 -3.39 -1.54 -6.45
C CYS A 742 -3.24 -0.19 -5.76
N TYR A 743 -3.55 -0.11 -4.47
CA TYR A 743 -3.52 1.13 -3.70
C TYR A 743 -2.11 1.65 -3.37
N TYR A 744 -1.09 0.78 -3.41
CA TYR A 744 0.26 1.05 -2.91
C TYR A 744 1.29 1.39 -3.99
N THR A 745 0.96 1.30 -5.28
CA THR A 745 1.90 1.67 -6.35
C THR A 745 1.21 2.11 -7.63
N LYS A 746 1.94 2.86 -8.48
CA LYS A 746 1.52 3.19 -9.85
C LYS A 746 1.95 2.10 -10.83
N GLY A 747 1.45 2.16 -12.07
CA GLY A 747 1.88 1.28 -13.16
C GLY A 747 1.35 -0.16 -13.06
N ALA A 748 0.37 -0.41 -12.21
CA ALA A 748 -0.42 -1.64 -12.26
C ALA A 748 -1.15 -1.76 -13.60
N GLU A 749 -1.45 -2.99 -14.03
CA GLU A 749 -1.96 -3.23 -15.37
C GLU A 749 -3.26 -2.42 -15.64
N LEU A 750 -3.25 -1.63 -16.72
CA LEU A 750 -4.37 -0.80 -17.19
C LEU A 750 -5.14 -0.06 -16.08
N ALA A 751 -4.44 0.42 -15.05
CA ALA A 751 -5.04 1.04 -13.87
C ALA A 751 -5.96 2.22 -14.24
N GLU A 752 -5.54 3.05 -15.19
CA GLU A 752 -6.28 4.22 -15.66
C GLU A 752 -7.60 3.83 -16.35
N LEU A 753 -7.53 2.84 -17.25
CA LEU A 753 -8.72 2.34 -17.94
C LEU A 753 -9.70 1.69 -16.95
N ARG A 754 -9.23 0.80 -16.07
CA ARG A 754 -10.08 0.17 -15.05
C ARG A 754 -10.75 1.20 -14.16
N THR A 755 -9.98 2.17 -13.68
CA THR A 755 -10.47 3.27 -12.84
C THR A 755 -11.60 4.03 -13.54
N TYR A 756 -11.44 4.33 -14.83
CA TYR A 756 -12.49 4.97 -15.63
C TYR A 756 -13.74 4.08 -15.79
N ILE A 757 -13.57 2.81 -16.15
CA ILE A 757 -14.68 1.86 -16.33
C ILE A 757 -15.47 1.64 -15.05
N MET A 758 -14.78 1.46 -13.92
CA MET A 758 -15.41 1.33 -12.61
C MET A 758 -16.22 2.57 -12.27
N ALA A 759 -15.64 3.78 -12.41
CA ALA A 759 -16.35 5.01 -12.09
C ALA A 759 -17.62 5.20 -12.94
N LYS A 760 -17.58 4.87 -14.23
CA LYS A 760 -18.77 4.92 -15.11
C LYS A 760 -19.84 3.91 -14.71
N THR A 761 -19.44 2.68 -14.44
CA THR A 761 -20.38 1.58 -14.16
C THR A 761 -20.99 1.69 -12.77
N LEU A 762 -20.23 2.16 -11.78
CA LEU A 762 -20.71 2.44 -10.43
C LEU A 762 -21.71 3.61 -10.41
N TRP A 763 -21.56 4.60 -11.29
CA TRP A 763 -22.53 5.68 -11.43
C TRP A 763 -23.77 5.25 -12.19
N ASP A 764 -23.61 4.60 -13.36
CA ASP A 764 -24.69 4.12 -14.22
C ASP A 764 -24.46 2.64 -14.60
N PRO A 765 -25.18 1.68 -13.99
CA PRO A 765 -25.04 0.26 -14.30
C PRO A 765 -25.41 -0.11 -15.75
N LYS A 766 -26.06 0.81 -16.47
CA LYS A 766 -26.42 0.61 -17.89
C LYS A 766 -25.36 1.14 -18.85
N TYR A 767 -24.29 1.78 -18.36
CA TYR A 767 -23.26 2.40 -19.20
C TYR A 767 -22.64 1.43 -20.18
N ASP A 768 -22.40 1.88 -21.42
CA ASP A 768 -21.78 1.06 -22.46
C ASP A 768 -20.26 0.99 -22.24
N THR A 769 -19.80 -0.10 -21.64
CA THR A 769 -18.39 -0.30 -21.32
C THR A 769 -17.52 -0.54 -22.55
N ASP A 770 -18.04 -1.06 -23.65
CA ASP A 770 -17.26 -1.20 -24.88
C ASP A 770 -16.99 0.16 -25.50
N LYS A 771 -18.02 1.00 -25.58
CA LYS A 771 -17.86 2.41 -25.97
C LYS A 771 -16.87 3.13 -25.05
N ALA A 772 -16.97 2.91 -23.73
CA ALA A 772 -16.07 3.52 -22.76
C ALA A 772 -14.60 3.14 -23.01
N ILE A 773 -14.32 1.86 -23.27
CA ILE A 773 -12.98 1.37 -23.57
C ILE A 773 -12.49 1.98 -24.89
N ASP A 774 -13.33 2.01 -25.93
CA ASP A 774 -12.94 2.54 -27.23
C ASP A 774 -12.66 4.06 -27.16
N GLU A 775 -13.53 4.85 -26.51
CA GLU A 775 -13.33 6.29 -26.28
C GLU A 775 -12.08 6.55 -25.43
N PHE A 776 -11.87 5.77 -24.36
CA PHE A 776 -10.68 5.87 -23.52
C PHE A 776 -9.42 5.57 -24.32
N CYS A 777 -9.38 4.45 -25.04
CA CYS A 777 -8.20 4.07 -25.81
C CYS A 777 -7.86 5.11 -26.87
N ALA A 778 -8.87 5.63 -27.58
CA ALA A 778 -8.67 6.68 -28.59
C ALA A 778 -8.09 7.97 -27.98
N ALA A 779 -8.60 8.42 -26.83
CA ALA A 779 -8.12 9.64 -26.20
C ALA A 779 -6.77 9.48 -25.49
N TYR A 780 -6.56 8.34 -24.82
CA TYR A 780 -5.42 8.12 -23.94
C TYR A 780 -4.18 7.63 -24.70
N TYR A 781 -4.36 6.81 -25.74
CA TYR A 781 -3.28 6.22 -26.54
C TYR A 781 -3.22 6.74 -27.99
N GLY A 782 -4.17 7.55 -28.46
CA GLY A 782 -4.16 8.12 -29.82
C GLY A 782 -4.14 7.04 -30.91
N ASP A 783 -3.24 7.17 -31.88
CA ASP A 783 -3.10 6.22 -32.99
C ASP A 783 -2.73 4.79 -32.55
N ALA A 784 -2.26 4.60 -31.32
CA ALA A 784 -2.01 3.29 -30.75
C ALA A 784 -3.28 2.53 -30.31
N ALA A 785 -4.43 3.22 -30.21
CA ALA A 785 -5.68 2.67 -29.67
C ALA A 785 -6.10 1.30 -30.23
N PRO A 786 -6.07 1.05 -31.55
CA PRO A 786 -6.50 -0.25 -32.09
C PRO A 786 -5.62 -1.42 -31.61
N MET A 787 -4.32 -1.19 -31.41
CA MET A 787 -3.40 -2.22 -30.94
C MET A 787 -3.62 -2.52 -29.45
N ILE A 788 -3.86 -1.48 -28.63
CA ILE A 788 -4.15 -1.65 -27.21
C ILE A 788 -5.48 -2.39 -27.01
N ARG A 789 -6.52 -2.03 -27.79
CA ARG A 789 -7.81 -2.73 -27.76
C ARG A 789 -7.68 -4.21 -28.13
N GLU A 790 -6.89 -4.53 -29.15
CA GLU A 790 -6.65 -5.93 -29.53
C GLU A 790 -5.81 -6.69 -28.49
N TYR A 791 -4.89 -6.03 -27.79
CA TYR A 791 -4.14 -6.63 -26.67
C TYR A 791 -5.10 -7.02 -25.54
N ILE A 792 -5.99 -6.11 -25.12
CA ILE A 792 -7.01 -6.37 -24.10
C ILE A 792 -7.85 -7.59 -24.50
N ASN A 793 -8.36 -7.63 -25.74
CA ASN A 793 -9.12 -8.75 -26.27
C ASN A 793 -8.33 -10.06 -26.28
N THR A 794 -7.04 -10.01 -26.57
CA THR A 794 -6.18 -11.20 -26.67
C THR A 794 -6.00 -11.88 -25.31
N VAL A 795 -5.69 -11.11 -24.27
CA VAL A 795 -5.50 -11.65 -22.91
C VAL A 795 -6.82 -12.20 -22.35
N HIS A 796 -7.92 -11.47 -22.50
CA HIS A 796 -9.23 -11.91 -22.00
C HIS A 796 -9.74 -13.16 -22.73
N ARG A 797 -9.65 -13.21 -24.07
CA ARG A 797 -10.03 -14.41 -24.84
C ARG A 797 -9.21 -15.63 -24.45
N SER A 798 -7.91 -15.47 -24.21
CA SER A 798 -7.05 -16.58 -23.78
C SER A 798 -7.55 -17.20 -22.48
N ALA A 799 -7.75 -16.38 -21.44
CA ALA A 799 -8.22 -16.85 -20.14
C ALA A 799 -9.61 -17.51 -20.21
N GLN A 800 -10.55 -16.90 -20.95
CA GLN A 800 -11.91 -17.41 -21.09
C GLN A 800 -12.03 -18.65 -21.98
N SER A 801 -11.02 -18.95 -22.81
CA SER A 801 -11.05 -20.11 -23.71
C SER A 801 -10.68 -21.43 -23.03
N ILE A 802 -10.09 -21.37 -21.83
CA ILE A 802 -9.62 -22.54 -21.10
C ILE A 802 -10.76 -23.09 -20.23
N PRO A 803 -11.24 -24.34 -20.46
CA PRO A 803 -12.28 -24.94 -19.64
C PRO A 803 -11.88 -25.00 -18.15
N ASP A 804 -12.83 -24.73 -17.26
CA ASP A 804 -12.68 -24.83 -15.80
C ASP A 804 -11.52 -23.97 -15.22
N MET A 805 -11.09 -22.93 -15.92
CA MET A 805 -10.07 -21.99 -15.45
C MET A 805 -10.67 -20.99 -14.45
N HIS A 806 -10.04 -20.84 -13.29
CA HIS A 806 -10.40 -19.81 -12.32
C HIS A 806 -9.16 -18.98 -11.95
N VAL A 807 -9.27 -17.65 -12.10
CA VAL A 807 -8.21 -16.71 -11.73
C VAL A 807 -8.64 -15.98 -10.45
N ARG A 808 -7.75 -15.99 -9.46
CA ARG A 808 -7.93 -15.41 -8.12
C ARG A 808 -6.87 -14.34 -7.85
N ILE A 809 -7.04 -13.59 -6.77
CA ILE A 809 -6.16 -12.48 -6.37
C ILE A 809 -4.71 -12.88 -5.98
N TYR A 810 -4.37 -14.16 -5.99
CA TYR A 810 -3.01 -14.68 -5.74
C TYR A 810 -2.53 -15.65 -6.84
N SER A 811 -3.19 -15.65 -8.01
CA SER A 811 -2.83 -16.54 -9.12
C SER A 811 -1.41 -16.28 -9.63
N PRO A 812 -0.56 -17.32 -9.82
CA PRO A 812 0.80 -17.14 -10.31
C PRO A 812 0.84 -16.90 -11.84
N PRO A 813 1.92 -16.33 -12.39
CA PRO A 813 2.09 -16.14 -13.85
C PRO A 813 1.96 -17.44 -14.66
N GLY A 814 2.37 -18.57 -14.06
CA GLY A 814 2.28 -19.90 -14.67
C GLY A 814 0.87 -20.51 -14.70
N ILE A 815 -0.18 -19.80 -14.31
CA ILE A 815 -1.55 -20.33 -14.23
C ILE A 815 -2.12 -20.80 -15.58
N GLY A 816 -1.59 -20.32 -16.71
CA GLY A 816 -1.76 -20.98 -18.02
C GLY A 816 -2.38 -20.14 -19.14
N TYR A 817 -2.96 -18.96 -18.86
CA TYR A 817 -3.53 -18.09 -19.92
C TYR A 817 -2.51 -17.16 -20.60
N LEU A 818 -1.30 -17.02 -20.04
CA LEU A 818 -0.20 -16.24 -20.59
C LEU A 818 0.75 -17.14 -21.39
N THR A 819 0.23 -17.82 -22.41
CA THR A 819 1.03 -18.74 -23.24
C THR A 819 2.11 -17.99 -24.03
N PRO A 820 3.17 -18.68 -24.50
CA PRO A 820 4.18 -18.06 -25.37
C PRO A 820 3.58 -17.36 -26.60
N GLU A 821 2.52 -17.92 -27.20
CA GLU A 821 1.83 -17.35 -28.36
C GLU A 821 1.09 -16.07 -28.00
N VAL A 822 0.42 -16.04 -26.85
CA VAL A 822 -0.27 -14.85 -26.33
C VAL A 822 0.73 -13.73 -26.06
N LEU A 823 1.83 -14.03 -25.40
CA LEU A 823 2.88 -13.05 -25.10
C LEU A 823 3.58 -12.55 -26.37
N ALA A 824 3.85 -13.41 -27.34
CA ALA A 824 4.42 -13.01 -28.63
C ALA A 824 3.45 -12.11 -29.43
N THR A 825 2.15 -12.41 -29.40
CA THR A 825 1.12 -11.58 -30.02
C THR A 825 1.04 -10.22 -29.35
N ALA A 826 1.01 -10.18 -28.01
CA ALA A 826 1.02 -8.94 -27.25
C ALA A 826 2.25 -8.09 -27.55
N ASP A 827 3.44 -8.70 -27.56
CA ASP A 827 4.70 -8.01 -27.88
C ASP A 827 4.68 -7.36 -29.27
N SER A 828 4.16 -8.08 -30.27
CA SER A 828 3.98 -7.55 -31.64
C SER A 828 2.99 -6.39 -31.72
N LEU A 829 1.91 -6.43 -30.93
CA LEU A 829 0.93 -5.34 -30.84
C LEU A 829 1.57 -4.09 -30.23
N PHE A 830 2.35 -4.23 -29.16
CA PHE A 830 3.04 -3.11 -28.53
C PHE A 830 4.13 -2.50 -29.42
N ASP A 831 4.91 -3.33 -30.12
CA ASP A 831 5.87 -2.84 -31.13
C ASP A 831 5.20 -1.96 -32.21
N ARG A 832 3.98 -2.31 -32.62
CA ARG A 832 3.19 -1.52 -33.58
C ARG A 832 2.61 -0.26 -32.93
N ALA A 833 2.15 -0.36 -31.67
CA ALA A 833 1.62 0.75 -30.89
C ALA A 833 2.67 1.84 -30.67
N GLU A 834 3.86 1.48 -30.16
CA GLU A 834 4.97 2.41 -29.93
C GLU A 834 5.40 3.10 -31.23
N ARG A 835 5.46 2.36 -32.35
CA ARG A 835 5.77 2.95 -33.66
C ARG A 835 4.74 3.98 -34.12
N ALA A 836 3.46 3.80 -33.80
CA ALA A 836 2.38 4.70 -34.21
C ALA A 836 2.44 6.05 -33.48
N VAL A 837 2.95 6.07 -32.24
CA VAL A 837 2.97 7.28 -31.39
C VAL A 837 4.38 7.76 -31.04
N ARG A 838 5.42 7.24 -31.70
CA ARG A 838 6.84 7.51 -31.39
C ARG A 838 7.23 8.99 -31.34
N ASP A 839 6.51 9.82 -32.07
CA ASP A 839 6.77 11.25 -32.23
C ASP A 839 6.00 12.10 -31.19
N ASP A 840 5.16 11.48 -30.35
CA ASP A 840 4.49 12.07 -29.19
C ASP A 840 5.00 11.41 -27.90
N PRO A 841 5.85 12.10 -27.11
CA PRO A 841 6.46 11.50 -25.92
C PRO A 841 5.47 11.14 -24.81
N VAL A 842 4.32 11.84 -24.74
CA VAL A 842 3.28 11.54 -23.74
C VAL A 842 2.56 10.25 -24.11
N LEU A 843 2.12 10.14 -25.36
CA LEU A 843 1.45 8.93 -25.85
C LEU A 843 2.42 7.73 -25.86
N LEU A 844 3.68 7.93 -26.25
CA LEU A 844 4.70 6.88 -26.22
C LEU A 844 4.89 6.33 -24.80
N HIS A 845 5.07 7.20 -23.80
CA HIS A 845 5.22 6.77 -22.41
C HIS A 845 3.99 5.98 -21.93
N ARG A 846 2.76 6.44 -22.25
CA ARG A 846 1.53 5.70 -21.91
C ARG A 846 1.50 4.29 -22.52
N VAL A 847 1.92 4.15 -23.78
CA VAL A 847 2.02 2.84 -24.44
C VAL A 847 3.11 1.97 -23.80
N GLU A 848 4.26 2.55 -23.46
CA GLU A 848 5.34 1.85 -22.74
C GLU A 848 4.87 1.33 -21.38
N VAL A 849 4.12 2.13 -20.60
CA VAL A 849 3.53 1.71 -19.33
C VAL A 849 2.54 0.56 -19.53
N ALA A 850 1.68 0.63 -20.55
CA ALA A 850 0.76 -0.45 -20.88
C ALA A 850 1.47 -1.75 -21.31
N ARG A 851 2.75 -1.69 -21.74
CA ARG A 851 3.58 -2.87 -22.08
C ARG A 851 4.23 -3.52 -20.86
N LEU A 852 4.37 -2.82 -19.72
CA LEU A 852 4.99 -3.36 -18.50
C LEU A 852 4.43 -4.73 -18.07
N PRO A 853 3.10 -4.99 -18.11
CA PRO A 853 2.53 -6.29 -17.79
C PRO A 853 3.05 -7.45 -18.66
N VAL A 854 3.26 -7.21 -19.95
CA VAL A 854 3.80 -8.21 -20.89
C VAL A 854 5.26 -8.50 -20.54
N MET A 855 6.06 -7.46 -20.31
CA MET A 855 7.46 -7.60 -19.93
C MET A 855 7.61 -8.30 -18.57
N TYR A 856 6.78 -7.93 -17.59
CA TYR A 856 6.73 -8.59 -16.29
C TYR A 856 6.44 -10.08 -16.45
N SER A 857 5.45 -10.43 -17.26
CA SER A 857 5.06 -11.83 -17.49
C SER A 857 6.16 -12.62 -18.21
N GLN A 858 6.81 -12.04 -19.22
CA GLN A 858 7.96 -12.63 -19.91
C GLN A 858 9.13 -12.86 -18.95
N ILE A 859 9.43 -11.89 -18.06
CA ILE A 859 10.46 -12.04 -17.04
C ILE A 859 10.04 -13.15 -16.05
N ALA A 860 8.83 -13.09 -15.51
CA ALA A 860 8.37 -14.00 -14.46
C ALA A 860 8.25 -15.45 -14.94
N LEU A 861 7.78 -15.69 -16.17
CA LEU A 861 7.73 -17.01 -16.80
C LEU A 861 9.12 -17.46 -17.29
N GLY A 862 9.96 -16.52 -17.70
CA GLY A 862 11.36 -16.77 -18.07
C GLY A 862 12.30 -17.05 -16.88
N LYS A 863 11.87 -16.79 -15.64
CA LYS A 863 12.61 -17.14 -14.40
C LYS A 863 12.71 -18.64 -14.17
N GLY A 864 11.93 -19.46 -14.88
CA GLY A 864 12.16 -20.90 -14.96
C GLY A 864 13.44 -21.16 -15.74
N SER A 865 14.60 -21.03 -15.09
CA SER A 865 15.86 -21.43 -15.69
C SER A 865 15.85 -22.94 -15.85
N THR A 866 15.44 -23.43 -17.02
CA THR A 866 15.84 -24.78 -17.39
C THR A 866 17.34 -24.74 -17.72
N TYR A 867 18.01 -25.87 -17.60
CA TYR A 867 19.46 -25.96 -17.80
C TYR A 867 19.75 -26.86 -18.99
N GLN A 868 20.67 -26.42 -19.83
CA GLN A 868 21.26 -27.27 -20.85
C GLN A 868 22.61 -27.77 -20.36
N GLU A 869 22.83 -29.08 -20.44
CA GLU A 869 24.15 -29.67 -20.23
C GLU A 869 25.04 -29.33 -21.44
N GLN A 870 26.14 -28.63 -21.18
CA GLN A 870 27.14 -28.24 -22.16
C GLN A 870 28.52 -28.66 -21.64
N GLY A 871 28.96 -29.88 -22.00
CA GLY A 871 30.16 -30.48 -21.44
C GLY A 871 30.01 -30.73 -19.94
N ASP A 872 30.97 -30.26 -19.14
CA ASP A 872 30.95 -30.35 -17.68
C ASP A 872 30.27 -29.13 -17.01
N ARG A 873 29.27 -28.54 -17.67
CA ARG A 873 28.49 -27.42 -17.13
C ARG A 873 27.01 -27.56 -17.41
N LEU A 874 26.19 -27.07 -16.49
CA LEU A 874 24.77 -26.78 -16.68
C LEU A 874 24.62 -25.28 -16.93
N VAL A 875 24.23 -24.88 -18.14
CA VAL A 875 24.04 -23.47 -18.51
C VAL A 875 22.56 -23.15 -18.50
N THR A 876 22.17 -22.08 -17.82
CA THR A 876 20.80 -21.58 -17.83
C THR A 876 20.36 -21.29 -19.27
N THR A 877 19.23 -21.85 -19.69
CA THR A 877 18.58 -21.59 -20.98
C THR A 877 17.77 -20.29 -20.97
N SER A 878 17.74 -19.57 -19.83
CA SER A 878 17.02 -18.31 -19.71
C SER A 878 17.44 -17.39 -20.85
N SER A 879 16.44 -16.98 -21.66
CA SER A 879 16.71 -16.27 -22.90
C SER A 879 17.62 -15.07 -22.62
N ALA A 880 18.58 -14.80 -23.50
CA ALA A 880 19.42 -13.59 -23.47
C ALA A 880 18.60 -12.27 -23.42
N ALA A 881 17.26 -12.34 -23.47
CA ALA A 881 16.33 -11.24 -23.34
C ALA A 881 16.06 -10.78 -21.90
N ILE A 882 16.21 -11.61 -20.84
CA ILE A 882 15.83 -11.19 -19.47
C ILE A 882 16.59 -9.94 -19.01
N PRO A 883 17.93 -9.84 -19.13
CA PRO A 883 18.64 -8.63 -18.73
C PRO A 883 18.20 -7.37 -19.51
N ARG A 884 17.86 -7.55 -20.80
CA ARG A 884 17.33 -6.45 -21.63
C ARG A 884 15.93 -6.05 -21.15
N LEU A 885 15.03 -7.01 -20.97
CA LEU A 885 13.66 -6.77 -20.49
C LEU A 885 13.68 -6.12 -19.11
N ALA A 886 14.53 -6.58 -18.20
CA ALA A 886 14.69 -6.00 -16.86
C ALA A 886 15.13 -4.54 -16.90
N ARG A 887 16.11 -4.21 -17.75
CA ARG A 887 16.57 -2.83 -17.94
C ARG A 887 15.47 -1.94 -18.52
N ASP A 888 14.82 -2.41 -19.59
CA ASP A 888 13.78 -1.63 -20.27
C ASP A 888 12.57 -1.44 -19.32
N PHE A 889 12.17 -2.49 -18.60
CA PHE A 889 11.13 -2.45 -17.56
C PHE A 889 11.49 -1.44 -16.47
N GLY A 890 12.71 -1.52 -15.93
CA GLY A 890 13.18 -0.62 -14.87
C GLY A 890 13.29 0.84 -15.29
N ARG A 891 13.49 1.14 -16.58
CA ARG A 891 13.44 2.52 -17.10
C ARG A 891 12.01 3.05 -17.08
N ILE A 892 11.09 2.30 -17.68
CA ILE A 892 9.68 2.70 -17.84
C ILE A 892 8.99 2.78 -16.47
N ALA A 893 9.17 1.76 -15.62
CA ALA A 893 8.60 1.69 -14.28
C ALA A 893 9.02 2.88 -13.41
N ARG A 894 10.30 3.26 -13.43
CA ARG A 894 10.79 4.44 -12.68
C ARG A 894 10.26 5.75 -13.25
N ALA A 895 10.12 5.87 -14.57
CA ALA A 895 9.53 7.05 -15.20
C ALA A 895 8.05 7.25 -14.81
N GLU A 896 7.29 6.15 -14.65
CA GLU A 896 5.91 6.19 -14.18
C GLU A 896 5.77 6.41 -12.66
N GLY A 897 6.83 6.09 -11.90
CA GLY A 897 6.81 6.16 -10.43
C GLY A 897 6.29 4.88 -9.78
N LEU A 898 6.45 3.73 -10.42
CA LEU A 898 6.21 2.42 -9.83
C LEU A 898 7.29 2.15 -8.77
N THR A 899 6.84 1.74 -7.59
CA THR A 899 7.68 1.50 -6.40
C THR A 899 7.67 0.04 -5.95
N MET A 900 6.62 -0.70 -6.30
CA MET A 900 6.38 -2.07 -5.85
C MET A 900 5.86 -2.94 -7.00
N VAL A 901 6.19 -4.22 -7.02
CA VAL A 901 5.69 -5.18 -8.03
C VAL A 901 4.65 -6.17 -7.47
N ARG A 902 4.45 -6.16 -6.15
CA ARG A 902 3.51 -7.01 -5.39
C ARG A 902 3.28 -6.43 -3.99
N GLU A 903 2.30 -6.97 -3.29
CA GLU A 903 1.99 -6.58 -1.91
C GLU A 903 2.89 -7.33 -0.92
N GLY A 904 3.79 -6.59 -0.27
CA GLY A 904 4.61 -7.11 0.82
C GLY A 904 5.66 -8.17 0.44
N GLY A 905 6.41 -8.59 1.46
CA GLY A 905 7.50 -9.58 1.35
C GLY A 905 8.86 -9.01 0.91
N PRO A 906 9.93 -9.84 0.96
CA PRO A 906 11.32 -9.38 0.81
C PRO A 906 11.70 -8.88 -0.60
N LEU A 907 10.87 -9.13 -1.62
CA LEU A 907 11.06 -8.60 -2.99
C LEU A 907 9.82 -7.84 -3.46
N ALA A 908 9.14 -7.13 -2.55
CA ALA A 908 8.00 -6.30 -2.93
C ALA A 908 8.44 -5.07 -3.73
N GLY A 909 9.53 -4.43 -3.29
CA GLY A 909 10.08 -3.22 -3.89
C GLY A 909 10.64 -3.46 -5.29
N LEU A 910 10.44 -2.49 -6.18
CA LEU A 910 10.87 -2.52 -7.57
C LEU A 910 12.38 -2.81 -7.70
N ASP A 911 13.22 -2.03 -7.00
CA ASP A 911 14.68 -2.16 -7.13
C ASP A 911 15.17 -3.50 -6.59
N ALA A 912 14.70 -3.93 -5.41
CA ALA A 912 15.02 -5.24 -4.86
C ALA A 912 14.59 -6.39 -5.80
N TRP A 913 13.43 -6.27 -6.45
CA TRP A 913 13.00 -7.25 -7.44
C TRP A 913 13.88 -7.24 -8.70
N LEU A 914 14.25 -6.07 -9.24
CA LEU A 914 15.13 -5.94 -10.40
C LEU A 914 16.54 -6.49 -10.11
N GLU A 915 17.08 -6.20 -8.93
CA GLU A 915 18.38 -6.71 -8.47
C GLU A 915 18.37 -8.23 -8.28
N SER A 916 17.21 -8.82 -7.95
CA SER A 916 17.05 -10.27 -7.88
C SER A 916 17.08 -10.97 -9.25
N LEU A 917 16.96 -10.23 -10.36
CA LEU A 917 16.93 -10.80 -11.70
C LEU A 917 18.34 -11.21 -12.16
N PRO A 918 18.49 -12.33 -12.89
CA PRO A 918 19.77 -12.74 -13.45
C PRO A 918 20.36 -11.63 -14.34
N GLN A 919 21.58 -11.19 -14.01
CA GLN A 919 22.29 -10.15 -14.77
C GLN A 919 23.04 -10.73 -16.00
N ALA A 920 23.28 -12.04 -16.00
CA ALA A 920 23.88 -12.80 -17.10
C ALA A 920 23.45 -14.28 -17.02
N ALA A 921 23.61 -15.02 -18.12
CA ALA A 921 23.49 -16.48 -18.08
C ALA A 921 24.57 -17.06 -17.16
N SER A 922 24.17 -17.82 -16.15
CA SER A 922 25.08 -18.47 -15.20
C SER A 922 25.22 -19.94 -15.57
N GLY A 923 26.46 -20.44 -15.63
CA GLY A 923 26.73 -21.87 -15.76
C GLY A 923 27.13 -22.47 -14.42
N VAL A 924 26.51 -23.57 -13.99
CA VAL A 924 26.93 -24.38 -12.84
C VAL A 924 27.89 -25.46 -13.31
N GLU A 925 28.98 -25.70 -12.58
CA GLU A 925 29.94 -26.77 -12.90
C GLU A 925 29.38 -28.14 -12.51
N ILE A 926 29.60 -29.14 -13.36
CA ILE A 926 29.31 -30.55 -13.11
C ILE A 926 30.61 -31.26 -12.74
N LEU A 927 30.75 -31.67 -11.48
CA LEU A 927 31.90 -32.45 -11.05
C LEU A 927 31.60 -33.94 -11.13
N ARG A 928 32.43 -34.69 -11.86
CA ARG A 928 32.27 -36.14 -12.00
C ARG A 928 33.21 -36.91 -11.08
N LEU A 929 32.66 -37.96 -10.44
CA LEU A 929 33.41 -39.05 -9.81
C LEU A 929 33.08 -40.34 -10.55
N SER A 930 34.07 -41.20 -10.81
CA SER A 930 33.81 -42.46 -11.52
C SER A 930 34.74 -43.59 -11.08
N ASN A 931 34.21 -44.81 -11.10
CA ASN A 931 34.97 -46.06 -11.06
C ASN A 931 34.52 -46.95 -12.25
N ASP A 932 34.82 -48.25 -12.24
CA ASP A 932 34.43 -49.17 -13.32
C ASP A 932 32.92 -49.47 -13.35
N ALA A 933 32.20 -49.28 -12.23
CA ALA A 933 30.80 -49.65 -12.07
C ALA A 933 29.82 -48.47 -12.03
N LEU A 934 30.25 -47.29 -11.55
CA LEU A 934 29.42 -46.11 -11.30
C LEU A 934 30.06 -44.81 -11.84
N GLU A 935 29.19 -43.88 -12.21
CA GLU A 935 29.51 -42.47 -12.41
C GLU A 935 28.54 -41.61 -11.59
N LEU A 936 29.08 -40.63 -10.87
CA LEU A 936 28.32 -39.62 -10.13
C LEU A 936 28.53 -38.25 -10.76
N ALA A 937 27.45 -37.48 -10.94
CA ALA A 937 27.52 -36.06 -11.28
C ALA A 937 27.11 -35.23 -10.07
N ILE A 938 28.01 -34.36 -9.62
CA ILE A 938 27.89 -33.57 -8.39
C ILE A 938 27.82 -32.09 -8.75
N LEU A 939 26.89 -31.36 -8.12
CA LEU A 939 26.67 -29.93 -8.35
C LEU A 939 26.99 -29.13 -7.06
N PRO A 940 28.23 -28.63 -6.90
CA PRO A 940 28.63 -27.89 -5.70
C PRO A 940 27.77 -26.65 -5.44
N ASP A 941 27.46 -25.88 -6.49
CA ASP A 941 26.70 -24.62 -6.38
C ASP A 941 25.20 -24.81 -6.07
N MET A 942 24.72 -26.06 -6.04
CA MET A 942 23.31 -26.40 -5.84
C MET A 942 23.16 -27.35 -4.65
N GLY A 943 23.60 -26.94 -3.47
CA GLY A 943 23.49 -27.75 -2.26
C GLY A 943 24.51 -28.89 -2.16
N GLY A 944 25.53 -28.92 -3.03
CA GLY A 944 26.48 -30.03 -3.12
C GLY A 944 25.83 -31.36 -3.49
N ARG A 945 24.69 -31.32 -4.20
CA ARG A 945 23.85 -32.49 -4.49
C ARG A 945 24.53 -33.47 -5.42
N ILE A 946 24.19 -34.75 -5.28
CA ILE A 946 24.46 -35.75 -6.33
C ILE A 946 23.27 -35.68 -7.28
N TRP A 947 23.45 -35.04 -8.42
CA TRP A 947 22.40 -34.83 -9.41
C TRP A 947 22.12 -36.11 -10.20
N ARG A 948 23.18 -36.86 -10.54
CA ARG A 948 23.09 -38.13 -11.28
C ARG A 948 23.95 -39.21 -10.64
N MET A 949 23.45 -40.44 -10.72
CA MET A 949 24.15 -41.66 -10.35
C MET A 949 23.84 -42.70 -11.42
N ARG A 950 24.84 -43.13 -12.19
CA ARG A 950 24.66 -44.02 -13.34
C ARG A 950 25.48 -45.29 -13.20
N LEU A 951 24.89 -46.42 -13.59
CA LEU A 951 25.64 -47.68 -13.79
C LEU A 951 26.41 -47.63 -15.11
N LYS A 952 27.69 -48.02 -15.11
CA LYS A 952 28.53 -48.07 -16.31
C LYS A 952 28.48 -49.45 -16.98
N PRO A 953 28.70 -49.55 -18.31
CA PRO A 953 29.05 -48.47 -19.24
C PRO A 953 27.87 -47.69 -19.84
N SER A 954 26.61 -48.13 -19.64
CA SER A 954 25.44 -47.51 -20.29
C SER A 954 24.10 -47.74 -19.56
N GLY A 955 24.10 -47.75 -18.22
CA GLY A 955 22.89 -47.91 -17.41
C GLY A 955 22.11 -46.60 -17.21
N PRO A 956 20.84 -46.68 -16.76
CA PRO A 956 19.99 -45.51 -16.51
C PRO A 956 20.49 -44.68 -15.32
N ASP A 957 20.00 -43.44 -15.22
CA ASP A 957 20.13 -42.64 -14.00
C ASP A 957 19.30 -43.29 -12.88
N LEU A 958 19.97 -43.64 -11.78
CA LEU A 958 19.36 -44.26 -10.60
C LEU A 958 18.68 -43.22 -9.71
N LEU A 959 19.12 -41.97 -9.79
CA LEU A 959 18.48 -40.84 -9.12
C LEU A 959 17.49 -40.18 -10.08
N LYS A 960 16.38 -39.67 -9.53
CA LYS A 960 15.37 -38.96 -10.30
C LYS A 960 15.93 -37.62 -10.77
N VAL A 961 16.02 -37.48 -12.09
CA VAL A 961 16.34 -36.21 -12.76
C VAL A 961 15.05 -35.62 -13.33
N TYR A 962 14.83 -34.33 -13.12
CA TYR A 962 13.65 -33.61 -13.61
C TYR A 962 13.98 -32.74 -14.82
N GLY A 963 12.99 -32.53 -15.68
CA GLY A 963 13.12 -31.86 -16.97
C GLY A 963 13.40 -32.83 -18.13
N GLU A 964 13.72 -32.27 -19.29
CA GLU A 964 14.00 -33.01 -20.52
C GLU A 964 15.35 -32.59 -21.13
N GLU A 965 15.82 -33.34 -22.12
CA GLU A 965 17.11 -33.04 -22.77
C GLU A 965 17.11 -31.63 -23.37
N GLY A 966 18.02 -30.77 -22.88
CA GLY A 966 18.11 -29.36 -23.26
C GLY A 966 17.34 -28.41 -22.34
N ALA A 967 16.55 -28.91 -21.40
CA ALA A 967 15.74 -28.14 -20.47
C ALA A 967 15.59 -28.85 -19.10
N TRP A 968 16.72 -29.11 -18.44
CA TRP A 968 16.77 -29.78 -17.14
C TRP A 968 16.35 -28.86 -15.97
N ASP A 969 15.77 -29.44 -14.92
CA ASP A 969 15.56 -28.79 -13.61
C ASP A 969 16.44 -29.48 -12.53
N PRO A 970 17.70 -29.06 -12.36
CA PRO A 970 18.65 -29.71 -11.47
C PRO A 970 18.40 -29.43 -9.97
N LEU A 971 17.55 -28.45 -9.64
CA LEU A 971 17.19 -28.11 -8.25
C LEU A 971 16.05 -28.98 -7.71
N THR A 972 15.44 -29.80 -8.56
CA THR A 972 14.40 -30.75 -8.19
C THR A 972 14.95 -32.17 -8.37
N GLY A 973 14.95 -32.97 -7.30
CA GLY A 973 15.43 -34.36 -7.31
C GLY A 973 16.92 -34.54 -6.99
N GLY A 974 17.45 -35.72 -7.31
CA GLY A 974 18.81 -36.12 -6.92
C GLY A 974 18.94 -36.56 -5.46
N TYR A 975 20.16 -36.48 -4.93
CA TYR A 975 20.48 -36.71 -3.51
C TYR A 975 20.74 -35.37 -2.81
N GLU A 976 19.97 -35.11 -1.75
CA GLU A 976 20.06 -33.88 -0.96
C GLU A 976 20.21 -34.18 0.54
N GLU A 977 20.76 -33.24 1.31
CA GLU A 977 20.74 -33.30 2.78
C GLU A 977 20.53 -31.91 3.37
N TYR A 978 19.85 -31.88 4.51
CA TYR A 978 19.49 -30.64 5.21
C TYR A 978 20.01 -30.68 6.65
N SER A 979 20.22 -29.51 7.25
CA SER A 979 20.73 -29.35 8.61
C SER A 979 19.67 -29.31 9.71
N GLU A 980 18.39 -29.45 9.34
CA GLU A 980 17.22 -29.51 10.23
C GLU A 980 16.21 -30.52 9.65
N GLU A 981 15.14 -30.85 10.38
CA GLU A 981 14.15 -31.86 9.95
C GLU A 981 13.17 -31.32 8.88
N GLU A 982 12.99 -30.00 8.85
CA GLU A 982 12.12 -29.29 7.92
C GLU A 982 12.57 -29.51 6.47
N TYR A 983 11.59 -29.71 5.59
CA TYR A 983 11.87 -29.90 4.15
C TYR A 983 12.54 -28.65 3.59
N ARG A 984 13.70 -28.83 2.95
CA ARG A 984 14.51 -27.74 2.38
C ARG A 984 14.95 -26.69 3.41
N SER A 985 15.26 -27.13 4.63
CA SER A 985 16.03 -26.33 5.59
C SER A 985 17.48 -26.12 5.09
N ALA A 986 18.26 -25.29 5.78
CA ALA A 986 19.57 -24.86 5.29
C ALA A 986 20.50 -26.04 4.96
N GLY A 987 21.24 -25.93 3.85
CA GLY A 987 22.12 -26.97 3.30
C GLY A 987 21.69 -27.50 1.93
N TRP A 988 20.44 -27.27 1.52
CA TRP A 988 19.83 -27.87 0.31
C TRP A 988 20.14 -27.16 -1.01
N ALA A 989 20.43 -25.85 -0.98
CA ALA A 989 20.58 -25.02 -2.18
C ALA A 989 21.79 -24.09 -2.16
N GLU A 990 22.47 -23.98 -1.02
CA GLU A 990 23.67 -23.15 -0.87
C GLU A 990 24.83 -23.67 -1.71
N ALA A 991 25.73 -22.77 -2.10
CA ALA A 991 26.93 -23.15 -2.84
C ALA A 991 28.00 -23.73 -1.89
N TYR A 992 28.54 -24.89 -2.24
CA TYR A 992 29.60 -25.57 -1.50
C TYR A 992 30.95 -25.33 -2.16
N SER A 993 31.97 -25.05 -1.34
CA SER A 993 33.36 -25.08 -1.79
C SER A 993 33.88 -26.51 -1.82
N VAL A 994 34.68 -26.85 -2.84
CA VAL A 994 35.40 -28.12 -2.90
C VAL A 994 36.65 -28.01 -2.02
N ALA A 995 36.66 -28.70 -0.88
CA ALA A 995 37.78 -28.71 0.06
C ALA A 995 38.88 -29.71 -0.38
N ASP A 996 38.48 -30.85 -0.95
CA ASP A 996 39.40 -31.86 -1.50
C ASP A 996 38.71 -32.67 -2.61
N ARG A 997 39.47 -33.16 -3.59
CA ARG A 997 38.94 -33.95 -4.73
C ARG A 997 39.98 -34.90 -5.31
N ALA A 998 39.55 -36.13 -5.56
CA ALA A 998 40.22 -37.14 -6.37
C ALA A 998 39.25 -37.76 -7.39
N ASP A 999 39.70 -38.70 -8.22
CA ASP A 999 38.85 -39.36 -9.24
C ASP A 999 37.64 -40.09 -8.65
N ARG A 1000 37.77 -40.53 -7.39
CA ARG A 1000 36.79 -41.37 -6.68
C ARG A 1000 36.29 -40.77 -5.37
N SER A 1001 36.72 -39.56 -5.01
CA SER A 1001 36.25 -38.91 -3.78
C SER A 1001 36.16 -37.40 -3.93
N ILE A 1002 35.23 -36.80 -3.21
CA ILE A 1002 35.14 -35.34 -3.07
C ILE A 1002 34.70 -34.97 -1.66
N ARG A 1003 35.30 -33.90 -1.13
CA ARG A 1003 34.88 -33.26 0.11
C ARG A 1003 34.38 -31.86 -0.19
N LEU A 1004 33.13 -31.59 0.17
CA LEU A 1004 32.42 -30.33 0.00
C LEU A 1004 32.20 -29.67 1.36
N GLU A 1005 32.34 -28.35 1.44
CA GLU A 1005 32.15 -27.58 2.68
C GLU A 1005 31.33 -26.31 2.41
N CYS A 1006 30.38 -25.99 3.30
CA CYS A 1006 29.53 -24.80 3.20
C CYS A 1006 29.25 -24.20 4.58
N LYS A 1007 29.25 -22.87 4.69
CA LYS A 1007 28.73 -22.14 5.85
C LYS A 1007 27.25 -21.84 5.62
N LEU A 1008 26.40 -22.41 6.46
CA LEU A 1008 24.95 -22.31 6.33
C LEU A 1008 24.43 -21.03 6.99
N LYS A 1009 23.30 -20.51 6.47
CA LYS A 1009 22.67 -19.29 6.98
C LYS A 1009 22.16 -19.43 8.42
N ASN A 1010 21.83 -20.64 8.83
CA ASN A 1010 21.47 -20.96 10.21
C ASN A 1010 22.70 -21.09 11.13
N GLY A 1011 23.91 -20.71 10.70
CA GLY A 1011 25.08 -20.64 11.57
C GLY A 1011 25.82 -21.96 11.78
N PHE A 1012 25.43 -23.04 11.12
CA PHE A 1012 26.22 -24.26 11.05
C PHE A 1012 27.25 -24.20 9.92
N THR A 1013 28.30 -25.01 10.01
CA THR A 1013 29.14 -25.39 8.87
C THR A 1013 28.85 -26.85 8.54
N LEU A 1014 28.57 -27.15 7.28
CA LEU A 1014 28.29 -28.50 6.80
C LEU A 1014 29.43 -28.98 5.90
N ALA A 1015 30.06 -30.09 6.27
CA ALA A 1015 31.05 -30.79 5.46
C ALA A 1015 30.50 -32.13 4.98
N ARG A 1016 30.55 -32.41 3.68
CA ARG A 1016 30.07 -33.67 3.06
C ARG A 1016 31.20 -34.32 2.28
N THR A 1017 31.51 -35.57 2.60
CA THR A 1017 32.48 -36.39 1.86
C THR A 1017 31.74 -37.49 1.11
N ILE A 1018 31.94 -37.57 -0.21
CA ILE A 1018 31.34 -38.58 -1.10
C ILE A 1018 32.47 -39.40 -1.70
N GLU A 1019 32.39 -40.74 -1.57
CA GLU A 1019 33.46 -41.65 -1.97
C GLU A 1019 32.91 -42.85 -2.74
N LEU A 1020 33.60 -43.21 -3.83
CA LEU A 1020 33.37 -44.42 -4.62
C LEU A 1020 34.39 -45.50 -4.25
N GLU A 1021 33.87 -46.68 -3.90
CA GLU A 1021 34.72 -47.85 -3.69
C GLU A 1021 35.43 -48.24 -5.00
N ALA A 1022 36.65 -48.79 -4.95
CA ALA A 1022 37.47 -48.96 -6.15
C ALA A 1022 36.84 -49.91 -7.17
N ASP A 1023 36.42 -51.09 -6.70
CA ASP A 1023 36.04 -52.23 -7.54
C ASP A 1023 34.58 -52.66 -7.32
N ALA A 1024 33.77 -51.82 -6.69
CA ALA A 1024 32.39 -52.13 -6.34
C ALA A 1024 31.44 -50.96 -6.66
N PRO A 1025 30.17 -51.24 -7.02
CA PRO A 1025 29.13 -50.23 -7.19
C PRO A 1025 28.63 -49.70 -5.83
N ILE A 1026 29.54 -49.14 -5.04
CA ILE A 1026 29.32 -48.67 -3.68
C ILE A 1026 29.70 -47.20 -3.58
N VAL A 1027 28.75 -46.40 -3.07
CA VAL A 1027 28.93 -44.98 -2.74
C VAL A 1027 28.82 -44.83 -1.23
N GLN A 1028 29.84 -44.27 -0.58
CA GLN A 1028 29.80 -43.87 0.82
C GLN A 1028 29.64 -42.36 0.92
N ILE A 1029 28.75 -41.91 1.81
CA ILE A 1029 28.52 -40.49 2.07
C ILE A 1029 28.61 -40.26 3.57
N THR A 1030 29.50 -39.36 3.97
CA THR A 1030 29.70 -38.94 5.36
C THR A 1030 29.52 -37.44 5.47
N SER A 1031 28.57 -37.03 6.30
CA SER A 1031 28.23 -35.62 6.49
C SER A 1031 28.37 -35.20 7.95
N THR A 1032 29.02 -34.07 8.17
CA THR A 1032 29.30 -33.51 9.50
C THR A 1032 28.79 -32.08 9.56
N LEU A 1033 27.91 -31.81 10.53
CA LEU A 1033 27.38 -30.49 10.84
C LEU A 1033 28.06 -29.98 12.10
N THR A 1034 28.72 -28.82 12.02
CA THR A 1034 29.45 -28.20 13.14
C THR A 1034 28.81 -26.87 13.49
N ASN A 1035 28.52 -26.63 14.78
CA ASN A 1035 28.03 -25.33 15.24
C ASN A 1035 29.15 -24.29 15.18
N ALA A 1036 29.03 -23.34 14.24
CA ALA A 1036 30.01 -22.26 14.07
C ALA A 1036 29.67 -21.01 14.91
N THR A 1037 28.62 -21.07 15.73
CA THR A 1037 28.19 -19.99 16.62
C THR A 1037 28.60 -20.26 18.07
N ASN A 1038 28.52 -19.22 18.91
CA ASN A 1038 28.84 -19.34 20.34
C ASN A 1038 27.67 -19.84 21.21
N ALA A 1039 26.45 -19.90 20.67
CA ALA A 1039 25.26 -20.35 21.38
C ALA A 1039 24.97 -21.82 21.07
N ALA A 1040 24.45 -22.57 22.04
CA ALA A 1040 24.00 -23.94 21.80
C ALA A 1040 22.80 -23.96 20.84
N LYS A 1041 22.80 -24.89 19.87
CA LYS A 1041 21.76 -24.98 18.83
C LYS A 1041 21.29 -26.41 18.62
N ALA A 1042 19.99 -26.57 18.37
CA ALA A 1042 19.42 -27.81 17.89
C ALA A 1042 19.95 -28.11 16.48
N ALA A 1043 20.41 -29.33 16.27
CA ALA A 1043 20.94 -29.83 15.02
C ALA A 1043 20.33 -31.19 14.69
N ALA A 1044 19.98 -31.40 13.43
CA ALA A 1044 19.58 -32.70 12.91
C ALA A 1044 20.05 -32.85 11.46
N PHE A 1045 20.06 -34.07 10.94
CA PHE A 1045 20.16 -34.31 9.52
C PHE A 1045 18.83 -34.82 9.00
N ARG A 1046 18.41 -34.31 7.85
CA ARG A 1046 17.45 -34.98 6.98
C ARG A 1046 18.15 -35.34 5.68
N ILE A 1047 18.21 -36.62 5.38
CA ILE A 1047 18.75 -37.16 4.13
C ILE A 1047 17.59 -37.40 3.19
N HIS A 1048 17.67 -36.84 1.99
CA HIS A 1048 16.58 -36.87 1.00
C HIS A 1048 17.10 -37.36 -0.36
N PRO A 1049 17.20 -38.68 -0.57
CA PRO A 1049 17.50 -39.24 -1.88
C PRO A 1049 16.21 -39.48 -2.67
N ALA A 1050 16.13 -39.00 -3.91
CA ALA A 1050 15.05 -39.32 -4.83
C ALA A 1050 15.54 -40.34 -5.87
N PHE A 1051 15.12 -41.60 -5.75
CA PHE A 1051 15.46 -42.66 -6.69
C PHE A 1051 14.46 -42.75 -7.84
N GLN A 1052 14.95 -42.96 -9.05
CA GLN A 1052 14.14 -43.21 -10.24
C GLN A 1052 13.65 -44.66 -10.23
N VAL A 1053 12.36 -44.85 -10.52
CA VAL A 1053 11.78 -46.17 -10.83
C VAL A 1053 11.00 -46.07 -12.14
N GLU A 1054 11.00 -47.11 -12.96
CA GLU A 1054 10.23 -47.13 -14.21
C GLU A 1054 8.72 -47.14 -13.92
N THR A 1055 8.32 -47.81 -12.84
CA THR A 1055 6.96 -47.76 -12.31
C THR A 1055 6.91 -48.13 -10.84
N THR A 1056 6.14 -47.38 -10.05
CA THR A 1056 5.87 -47.72 -8.64
C THR A 1056 5.01 -48.99 -8.50
N GLN A 1057 4.32 -49.40 -9.56
CA GLN A 1057 3.43 -50.57 -9.56
C GLN A 1057 4.19 -51.91 -9.47
N GLN A 1058 5.49 -51.91 -9.75
CA GLN A 1058 6.36 -53.10 -9.67
C GLN A 1058 7.58 -52.87 -8.78
N ALA A 1059 7.68 -51.70 -8.15
CA ALA A 1059 8.74 -51.37 -7.23
C ALA A 1059 8.43 -51.95 -5.83
N VAL A 1060 9.47 -52.47 -5.20
CA VAL A 1060 9.37 -53.13 -3.89
C VAL A 1060 10.45 -52.59 -2.96
N VAL A 1061 10.05 -52.25 -1.73
CA VAL A 1061 10.99 -51.90 -0.66
C VAL A 1061 11.08 -53.03 0.34
N ARG A 1062 12.31 -53.45 0.66
CA ARG A 1062 12.60 -54.43 1.70
C ARG A 1062 13.33 -53.76 2.86
N MET A 1063 12.91 -54.02 4.09
CA MET A 1063 13.49 -53.43 5.30
C MET A 1063 14.01 -54.54 6.22
N LYS A 1064 15.23 -54.39 6.73
CA LYS A 1064 15.80 -55.34 7.67
C LYS A 1064 15.28 -55.05 9.07
N ARG A 1065 14.78 -56.07 9.76
CA ARG A 1065 14.31 -56.00 11.15
C ARG A 1065 15.45 -56.22 12.13
N ALA A 1066 15.23 -55.86 13.39
CA ALA A 1066 16.18 -56.04 14.48
C ALA A 1066 16.54 -57.53 14.75
N ASP A 1067 15.67 -58.47 14.37
CA ASP A 1067 15.91 -59.91 14.44
C ASP A 1067 16.70 -60.47 13.24
N GLY A 1068 17.07 -59.61 12.28
CA GLY A 1068 17.80 -59.95 11.06
C GLY A 1068 16.93 -60.45 9.90
N GLN A 1069 15.61 -60.56 10.06
CA GLN A 1069 14.70 -60.90 8.97
C GLN A 1069 14.36 -59.68 8.10
N TRP A 1070 13.93 -59.92 6.86
CA TRP A 1070 13.49 -58.86 5.95
C TRP A 1070 11.97 -58.80 5.87
N THR A 1071 11.41 -57.59 5.96
CA THR A 1071 10.03 -57.30 5.58
C THR A 1071 9.97 -56.71 4.20
N GLU A 1072 8.94 -57.07 3.45
CA GLU A 1072 8.72 -56.58 2.09
C GLU A 1072 7.47 -55.70 2.04
N ARG A 1073 7.54 -54.63 1.25
CA ARG A 1073 6.43 -53.72 0.98
C ARG A 1073 6.34 -53.42 -0.51
N SER A 1074 5.20 -53.72 -1.10
CA SER A 1074 4.85 -53.27 -2.45
C SER A 1074 4.51 -51.78 -2.45
N LEU A 1075 4.97 -51.06 -3.48
CA LEU A 1075 4.66 -49.65 -3.70
C LEU A 1075 3.45 -49.45 -4.64
N ALA A 1076 2.83 -50.55 -5.10
CA ALA A 1076 1.68 -50.49 -6.00
C ALA A 1076 0.46 -49.86 -5.32
N ASN A 1077 -0.18 -48.93 -6.01
CA ASN A 1077 -1.50 -48.41 -5.67
C ASN A 1077 -2.44 -48.68 -6.84
N ALA A 1078 -3.35 -49.64 -6.68
CA ALA A 1078 -4.27 -50.05 -7.73
C ALA A 1078 -5.47 -49.08 -7.90
N GLU A 1079 -5.82 -48.32 -6.87
CA GLU A 1079 -6.94 -47.36 -6.91
C GLU A 1079 -6.54 -46.07 -7.62
N ASP A 1080 -5.33 -45.60 -7.36
CA ASP A 1080 -4.73 -44.44 -8.03
C ASP A 1080 -3.23 -44.67 -8.27
N PRO A 1081 -2.87 -45.18 -9.46
CA PRO A 1081 -1.48 -45.44 -9.81
C PRO A 1081 -0.59 -44.20 -9.87
N ALA A 1082 -1.16 -42.98 -9.95
CA ALA A 1082 -0.42 -41.74 -10.04
C ALA A 1082 -0.19 -41.06 -8.67
N ALA A 1083 -0.87 -41.53 -7.62
CA ALA A 1083 -0.83 -40.92 -6.30
C ALA A 1083 0.58 -40.83 -5.71
N GLU A 1084 0.76 -39.82 -4.86
CA GLU A 1084 1.90 -39.70 -3.96
C GLU A 1084 1.52 -40.19 -2.56
N LEU A 1085 2.34 -41.07 -1.98
CA LEU A 1085 2.07 -41.71 -0.70
C LEU A 1085 3.27 -41.57 0.25
N ASN A 1086 2.98 -41.47 1.54
CA ASN A 1086 3.96 -41.26 2.61
C ASN A 1086 3.80 -42.31 3.71
N VAL A 1087 4.93 -42.86 4.17
CA VAL A 1087 4.99 -43.83 5.27
C VAL A 1087 6.12 -43.46 6.21
N TRP A 1088 5.75 -43.02 7.41
CA TRP A 1088 6.70 -42.79 8.49
C TRP A 1088 7.06 -44.10 9.18
N LEU A 1089 8.35 -44.38 9.31
CA LEU A 1089 8.90 -45.56 9.96
C LEU A 1089 9.55 -45.15 11.28
N ARG A 1090 9.01 -45.66 12.38
CA ARG A 1090 9.41 -45.33 13.76
C ARG A 1090 9.46 -46.61 14.59
N ASP A 1091 10.20 -46.57 15.69
CA ASP A 1091 10.26 -47.65 16.68
C ASP A 1091 10.50 -49.04 16.04
N ALA A 1092 9.54 -49.97 16.16
CA ALA A 1092 9.66 -51.33 15.65
C ALA A 1092 9.62 -51.44 14.11
N ASP A 1093 9.12 -50.41 13.42
CA ASP A 1093 9.05 -50.35 11.95
C ASP A 1093 10.29 -49.70 11.32
N LEU A 1094 11.19 -49.11 12.14
CA LEU A 1094 12.44 -48.52 11.67
C LEU A 1094 13.40 -49.63 11.18
N PRO A 1095 14.00 -49.53 9.98
CA PRO A 1095 14.97 -50.52 9.52
C PRO A 1095 16.19 -50.57 10.45
N ALA A 1096 16.64 -51.78 10.76
CA ALA A 1096 17.80 -52.05 11.61
C ALA A 1096 19.13 -51.81 10.85
N GLY A 1097 19.34 -50.57 10.42
CA GLY A 1097 20.53 -50.10 9.73
C GLY A 1097 20.62 -50.49 8.25
N GLU A 1098 19.59 -51.13 7.68
CA GLU A 1098 19.62 -51.60 6.29
C GLU A 1098 18.20 -51.72 5.68
N TRP A 1099 18.01 -51.16 4.49
CA TRP A 1099 16.83 -51.37 3.64
C TRP A 1099 17.21 -51.27 2.16
N SER A 1100 16.36 -51.80 1.28
CA SER A 1100 16.62 -51.83 -0.17
C SER A 1100 15.38 -51.51 -1.00
N LEU A 1101 15.59 -50.88 -2.14
CA LEU A 1101 14.62 -50.64 -3.20
C LEU A 1101 14.96 -51.54 -4.38
N THR A 1102 13.99 -52.32 -4.85
CA THR A 1102 14.09 -53.13 -6.07
C THR A 1102 13.12 -52.60 -7.10
N ASP A 1103 13.63 -52.23 -8.28
CA ASP A 1103 12.84 -52.02 -9.49
C ASP A 1103 13.07 -53.24 -10.40
N GLU A 1104 12.13 -54.18 -10.34
CA GLU A 1104 12.24 -55.44 -11.10
C GLU A 1104 12.25 -55.21 -12.61
N ARG A 1105 11.64 -54.12 -13.08
CA ARG A 1105 11.51 -53.82 -14.50
C ARG A 1105 12.80 -53.19 -15.05
N ALA A 1106 13.40 -52.29 -14.29
CA ALA A 1106 14.72 -51.76 -14.58
C ALA A 1106 15.85 -52.78 -14.31
N GLY A 1107 15.56 -53.86 -13.57
CA GLY A 1107 16.55 -54.87 -13.17
C GLY A 1107 17.53 -54.37 -12.11
N VAL A 1108 17.17 -53.32 -11.36
CA VAL A 1108 18.07 -52.67 -10.40
C VAL A 1108 17.61 -52.88 -8.96
N MET A 1109 18.56 -53.20 -8.09
CA MET A 1109 18.39 -53.20 -6.64
C MET A 1109 19.39 -52.25 -5.99
N LEU A 1110 18.88 -51.31 -5.21
CA LEU A 1110 19.67 -50.37 -4.41
C LEU A 1110 19.50 -50.69 -2.93
N THR A 1111 20.61 -50.94 -2.24
CA THR A 1111 20.63 -51.20 -0.79
C THR A 1111 21.30 -50.02 -0.08
N GLN A 1112 20.61 -49.40 0.87
CA GLN A 1112 21.15 -48.37 1.74
C GLN A 1112 21.44 -48.96 3.11
N THR A 1113 22.66 -48.77 3.60
CA THR A 1113 23.09 -49.11 4.97
C THR A 1113 23.47 -47.86 5.74
N PHE A 1114 23.13 -47.81 7.02
CA PHE A 1114 23.37 -46.69 7.93
C PHE A 1114 23.51 -47.19 9.39
N ASP A 1115 24.04 -46.35 10.28
CA ASP A 1115 24.07 -46.68 11.71
C ASP A 1115 22.70 -46.40 12.36
N PRO A 1116 21.96 -47.43 12.82
CA PRO A 1116 20.66 -47.23 13.45
C PRO A 1116 20.76 -46.44 14.77
N ALA A 1117 21.95 -46.34 15.38
CA ALA A 1117 22.13 -45.50 16.56
C ALA A 1117 22.07 -43.99 16.24
N GLN A 1118 22.36 -43.59 14.99
CA GLN A 1118 22.36 -42.20 14.53
C GLN A 1118 20.99 -41.72 14.04
N VAL A 1119 20.12 -42.64 13.62
CA VAL A 1119 18.80 -42.35 13.03
C VAL A 1119 17.71 -42.40 14.10
N SER A 1120 16.80 -41.43 14.08
CA SER A 1120 15.64 -41.37 14.97
C SER A 1120 14.39 -41.95 14.31
N HIS A 1121 14.18 -41.64 13.03
CA HIS A 1121 13.07 -42.12 12.22
C HIS A 1121 13.40 -42.04 10.72
N ALA A 1122 12.58 -42.68 9.89
CA ALA A 1122 12.73 -42.66 8.43
C ALA A 1122 11.38 -42.37 7.74
N LEU A 1123 11.44 -41.88 6.50
CA LEU A 1123 10.26 -41.68 5.66
C LEU A 1123 10.45 -42.41 4.34
N LEU A 1124 9.51 -43.33 4.05
CA LEU A 1124 9.34 -43.91 2.72
C LEU A 1124 8.26 -43.12 2.00
N ASN A 1125 8.64 -42.37 0.97
CA ASN A 1125 7.75 -41.60 0.10
C ASN A 1125 7.86 -42.10 -1.34
N TRP A 1126 6.77 -42.15 -2.09
CA TRP A 1126 6.84 -42.43 -3.52
C TRP A 1126 5.70 -41.75 -4.29
N SER A 1127 5.98 -41.38 -5.54
CA SER A 1127 5.03 -40.74 -6.45
C SER A 1127 4.95 -41.55 -7.74
N GLY A 1128 3.76 -42.07 -8.03
CA GLY A 1128 3.50 -42.79 -9.27
C GLY A 1128 3.52 -41.88 -10.49
N LYS A 1129 3.03 -40.64 -10.36
CA LYS A 1129 3.09 -39.60 -11.39
C LYS A 1129 4.52 -39.28 -11.81
N ASP A 1130 5.44 -39.18 -10.85
CA ASP A 1130 6.83 -38.80 -11.13
C ASP A 1130 7.73 -40.01 -11.40
N GLY A 1131 7.28 -41.23 -11.08
CA GLY A 1131 8.12 -42.44 -11.14
C GLY A 1131 9.31 -42.34 -10.20
N ARG A 1132 9.08 -41.95 -8.94
CA ARG A 1132 10.16 -41.75 -7.93
C ARG A 1132 9.86 -42.45 -6.61
N VAL A 1133 10.92 -42.82 -5.90
CA VAL A 1133 10.89 -43.35 -4.54
C VAL A 1133 11.95 -42.66 -3.69
N ASN A 1134 11.55 -42.12 -2.55
CA ASN A 1134 12.42 -41.50 -1.58
C ASN A 1134 12.63 -42.41 -0.36
N LEU A 1135 13.89 -42.61 0.00
CA LEU A 1135 14.32 -43.37 1.18
C LEU A 1135 14.97 -42.41 2.18
N GLU A 1136 14.14 -41.63 2.89
CA GLU A 1136 14.64 -40.54 3.73
C GLU A 1136 15.03 -41.02 5.14
N LEU A 1137 16.16 -40.51 5.64
CA LEU A 1137 16.64 -40.76 7.00
C LEU A 1137 16.68 -39.46 7.79
N TYR A 1138 16.23 -39.51 9.05
CA TYR A 1138 16.30 -38.40 9.99
C TYR A 1138 17.22 -38.77 11.13
N SER A 1139 18.25 -37.95 11.40
CA SER A 1139 19.12 -38.21 12.54
C SER A 1139 18.38 -38.01 13.87
N LYS A 1140 19.00 -38.44 14.97
CA LYS A 1140 18.62 -37.93 16.29
C LYS A 1140 18.96 -36.45 16.39
N GLN A 1141 18.07 -35.68 16.99
CA GLN A 1141 18.34 -34.29 17.31
C GLN A 1141 19.42 -34.21 18.39
N ALA A 1142 20.38 -33.30 18.19
CA ALA A 1142 21.43 -33.01 19.15
C ALA A 1142 21.45 -31.51 19.47
N GLN A 1143 21.69 -31.16 20.72
CA GLN A 1143 22.04 -29.78 21.08
C GLN A 1143 23.56 -29.66 20.98
N LEU A 1144 24.03 -28.90 19.99
CA LEU A 1144 25.45 -28.69 19.75
C LEU A 1144 25.89 -27.35 20.36
N GLY A 1145 26.83 -27.39 21.30
CA GLY A 1145 27.58 -26.22 21.77
C GLY A 1145 28.56 -25.71 20.72
N ALA A 1146 29.25 -24.60 21.01
CA ALA A 1146 30.20 -23.98 20.08
C ALA A 1146 31.33 -24.95 19.67
N GLY A 1147 31.48 -25.18 18.36
CA GLY A 1147 32.46 -26.11 17.80
C GLY A 1147 32.10 -27.60 17.92
N GLU A 1148 31.01 -27.95 18.60
CA GLU A 1148 30.52 -29.33 18.63
C GLU A 1148 29.92 -29.72 17.28
N SER A 1149 29.94 -31.03 16.99
CA SER A 1149 29.53 -31.56 15.69
C SER A 1149 28.64 -32.78 15.79
N LEU A 1150 27.70 -32.89 14.86
CA LEU A 1150 26.88 -34.07 14.59
C LEU A 1150 27.34 -34.70 13.28
N THR A 1151 27.54 -36.01 13.22
CA THR A 1151 27.95 -36.72 11.99
C THR A 1151 26.97 -37.84 11.68
N LEU A 1152 26.64 -37.99 10.40
CA LEU A 1152 25.86 -39.11 9.87
C LEU A 1152 26.62 -39.75 8.71
N GLN A 1153 26.70 -41.08 8.72
CA GLN A 1153 27.32 -41.86 7.65
C GLN A 1153 26.33 -42.87 7.07
N GLN A 1154 26.35 -42.99 5.75
CA GLN A 1154 25.55 -43.96 5.02
C GLN A 1154 26.25 -44.48 3.78
N THR A 1155 25.79 -45.61 3.27
CA THR A 1155 26.37 -46.26 2.10
C THR A 1155 25.26 -46.79 1.21
N TYR A 1156 25.40 -46.57 -0.09
CA TYR A 1156 24.53 -47.09 -1.13
C TYR A 1156 25.28 -48.13 -1.94
N ARG A 1157 24.74 -49.35 -2.01
CA ARG A 1157 25.23 -50.42 -2.88
C ARG A 1157 24.21 -50.67 -3.97
N VAL A 1158 24.65 -50.61 -5.22
CA VAL A 1158 23.79 -50.86 -6.38
C VAL A 1158 24.11 -52.24 -6.96
N LYS A 1159 23.08 -53.00 -7.29
CA LYS A 1159 23.19 -54.24 -8.06
C LYS A 1159 22.28 -54.12 -9.27
N GLY A 1160 22.87 -54.09 -10.47
CA GLY A 1160 22.16 -54.11 -11.74
C GLY A 1160 22.10 -55.49 -12.38
#